data_AF-A0A371I4X8-F1
#
_entry.id   AF-A0A371I4X8-F1
#
_cell.length_a   1.000
_cell.length_b   1.000
_cell.length_c   1.000
_cell.angle_alpha   90.00
_cell.angle_beta   90.00
_cell.angle_gamma   90.00
#
_symmetry.space_group_name_H-M   'P 1'
#
loop_
_entity.id
_entity.type
_entity.pdbx_description
1 polymer ?
#
loop_
_entity_poly.entity_id
_entity_poly.type
_entity_poly.pdbx_seq_one_letter_code
_entity_poly.pdbx_strand_id
1 'polypeptide(L)'
;MDKVGTSLLVPSVQELAKQPIIKVPEQYLHPNQDPPVISNTALPQVPVIDLNKLLSEDVTELEKLDQACKEWGFFQLINHGVNPSIVENMKKDIKEFLTLPMGEKKQFWQTPEELEGFGQLFVVSEDQKLEWADLFFINILPKNTRNPRLFPRFPQQLRDNLENYSSEVKKLCLTIIERMAIALKIEPNELVDYVFEDLCQSMRWNYYPPCPQPENVIGINPHSDAGALTILLQVNETEGLQIKKDGKWIPVKPLPNAFVVNVGDMLEILTNGIYRSIEHRATINSEKERISIATFHRPRGNREIGPTPSLVTSERAASFKRIVVADYYKAFFSRELQGKSCLDFVRIQNEIVPCVQELAKQPITKVPEQYLRPNIDPPLGSNTTSLPHVPIIDLNKLLSEDVIELEKLDHACKEWGFFQLINHGVNPSLVENMKRSVQEFFNLPMEEKKQFWSTPEDLEGFGHFLVDQKFDWIDPFTLNTLPLHIRNPRLFPRFPQPLRANLENYSLELGKLCITIIERMTIALKIEPKEVLELFENLCQAMRWNYYPPCPQPENVIGLDPHSDVGALTILLQINEIEGLQIKKDGKWIPVKSISNAFVINVGDTLEIITNGIYRSIEHRAIVNSKKERISIATFHRPQMNKVIGPTPSLVTAERPALFKQISAGDYFKLYFSRKPQEKQCLDSMRIKNDT
;
A
#
# COMPACT_ATOMS: atom_id res chain seq x y z
N MET A 1 -13.24 29.01 7.18
CA MET A 1 -12.10 28.16 6.80
C MET A 1 -11.39 27.79 8.08
N ASP A 2 -11.25 26.49 8.35
CA ASP A 2 -10.47 26.04 9.50
C ASP A 2 -9.01 26.46 9.28
N LYS A 3 -8.40 27.06 10.30
CA LYS A 3 -7.00 27.52 10.27
C LYS A 3 -6.08 26.30 10.11
N VAL A 4 -5.35 26.23 9.00
CA VAL A 4 -4.53 25.06 8.65
C VAL A 4 -3.08 25.20 9.15
N GLY A 5 -2.64 26.40 9.55
CA GLY A 5 -1.33 26.66 10.15
C GLY A 5 -1.05 28.15 10.32
N THR A 6 0.10 28.47 10.93
CA THR A 6 0.65 29.84 11.06
C THR A 6 2.15 29.81 10.77
N SER A 7 2.74 30.96 10.44
CA SER A 7 4.19 31.11 10.27
C SER A 7 4.63 32.39 10.95
N LEU A 8 5.78 32.37 11.63
CA LEU A 8 6.38 33.57 12.20
C LEU A 8 6.81 34.51 11.08
N LEU A 9 6.67 35.82 11.33
CA LEU A 9 7.10 36.84 10.39
C LEU A 9 8.62 37.00 10.45
N VAL A 10 9.25 37.06 9.28
CA VAL A 10 10.71 37.22 9.15
C VAL A 10 11.04 38.39 8.22
N PRO A 11 12.26 38.96 8.32
CA PRO A 11 12.69 40.05 7.45
C PRO A 11 12.72 39.65 5.96
N SER A 12 12.49 40.62 5.06
CA SER A 12 12.66 40.39 3.62
C SER A 12 14.13 40.19 3.27
N VAL A 13 14.43 39.08 2.61
CA VAL A 13 15.77 38.76 2.10
C VAL A 13 16.12 39.67 0.93
N GLN A 14 15.14 40.12 0.14
CA GLN A 14 15.39 41.09 -0.93
C GLN A 14 15.86 42.44 -0.39
N GLU A 15 15.31 42.94 0.72
CA GLU A 15 15.84 44.16 1.37
C GLU A 15 17.19 43.93 2.03
N LEU A 16 17.39 42.76 2.63
CA LEU A 16 18.67 42.36 3.20
C LEU A 16 19.76 42.37 2.12
N ALA A 17 19.49 41.79 0.94
CA ALA A 17 20.42 41.73 -0.19
C ALA A 17 20.78 43.10 -0.81
N LYS A 18 20.02 44.18 -0.52
CA LYS A 18 20.38 45.55 -0.94
C LYS A 18 21.45 46.17 -0.04
N GLN A 19 21.66 45.64 1.16
CA GLN A 19 22.68 46.11 2.08
C GLN A 19 24.07 45.59 1.67
N PRO A 20 25.17 46.29 2.01
CA PRO A 20 26.52 45.84 1.70
C PRO A 20 26.94 44.68 2.63
N ILE A 21 26.37 43.50 2.38
CA ILE A 21 26.60 42.29 3.19
C ILE A 21 27.86 41.58 2.68
N ILE A 22 28.88 41.51 3.54
CA ILE A 22 30.11 40.73 3.29
C ILE A 22 29.96 39.31 3.85
N LYS A 23 29.21 39.17 4.96
CA LYS A 23 28.96 37.89 5.63
C LYS A 23 27.47 37.73 5.90
N VAL A 24 26.92 36.60 5.48
CA VAL A 24 25.52 36.23 5.67
C VAL A 24 25.19 36.16 7.17
N PRO A 25 24.04 36.70 7.64
CA PRO A 25 23.63 36.59 9.03
C PRO A 25 23.46 35.13 9.48
N GLU A 26 23.81 34.85 10.74
CA GLU A 26 23.89 33.48 11.26
C GLU A 26 22.59 32.68 11.13
N GLN A 27 21.43 33.35 11.20
CA GLN A 27 20.12 32.72 11.03
C GLN A 27 19.89 32.13 9.63
N TYR A 28 20.66 32.52 8.61
CA TYR A 28 20.56 31.97 7.25
C TYR A 28 21.68 30.97 6.93
N LEU A 29 22.61 30.72 7.86
CA LEU A 29 23.74 29.81 7.62
C LEU A 29 23.28 28.35 7.75
N HIS A 30 23.48 27.60 6.66
CA HIS A 30 23.23 26.16 6.53
C HIS A 30 24.55 25.46 6.15
N PRO A 31 25.47 25.23 7.10
CA PRO A 31 26.86 24.82 6.80
C PRO A 31 27.02 23.36 6.34
N ASN A 32 26.00 22.51 6.53
CA ASN A 32 26.05 21.07 6.25
C ASN A 32 25.17 20.69 5.06
N GLN A 33 25.09 21.53 4.03
CA GLN A 33 24.33 21.18 2.83
C GLN A 33 25.06 20.11 2.02
N ASP A 34 24.34 19.05 1.66
CA ASP A 34 24.85 18.07 0.69
C ASP A 34 25.19 18.79 -0.62
N PRO A 35 26.43 18.65 -1.12
CA PRO A 35 26.81 19.26 -2.38
C PRO A 35 26.02 18.63 -3.54
N PRO A 36 25.73 19.39 -4.60
CA PRO A 36 25.20 18.81 -5.83
C PRO A 36 26.21 17.84 -6.45
N VAL A 37 25.74 16.93 -7.30
CA VAL A 37 26.65 16.05 -8.04
C VAL A 37 27.47 16.88 -9.03
N ILE A 38 28.78 16.94 -8.80
CA ILE A 38 29.74 17.42 -9.80
C ILE A 38 30.22 16.17 -10.54
N SER A 39 29.68 15.90 -11.72
CA SER A 39 30.10 14.76 -12.56
C SER A 39 30.78 15.24 -13.83
N ASN A 40 31.88 14.58 -14.20
CA ASN A 40 32.54 14.74 -15.50
C ASN A 40 31.80 14.01 -16.64
N THR A 41 30.72 13.29 -16.33
CA THR A 41 29.80 12.66 -17.29
C THR A 41 28.45 13.38 -17.28
N ALA A 42 27.72 13.31 -18.39
CA ALA A 42 26.40 13.93 -18.50
C ALA A 42 25.47 13.41 -17.38
N LEU A 43 25.01 14.33 -16.51
CA LEU A 43 24.04 14.01 -15.47
C LEU A 43 22.71 13.59 -16.11
N PRO A 44 21.97 12.65 -15.49
CA PRO A 44 20.67 12.25 -16.00
C PRO A 44 19.71 13.45 -15.90
N GLN A 45 18.93 13.68 -16.95
CA GLN A 45 18.01 14.81 -17.04
C GLN A 45 16.58 14.37 -16.76
N VAL A 46 15.81 15.28 -16.17
CA VAL A 46 14.37 15.11 -15.96
C VAL A 46 13.68 14.84 -17.32
N PRO A 47 12.82 13.81 -17.42
CA PRO A 47 12.12 13.48 -18.65
C PRO A 47 11.34 14.66 -19.23
N VAL A 48 11.27 14.74 -20.56
CA VAL A 48 10.48 15.75 -21.28
C VAL A 48 9.24 15.07 -21.86
N ILE A 49 8.05 15.60 -21.57
CA ILE A 49 6.77 15.07 -22.01
C ILE A 49 6.12 16.06 -22.97
N ASP A 50 5.69 15.57 -24.13
CA ASP A 50 4.96 16.34 -25.14
C ASP A 50 3.44 16.15 -24.97
N LEU A 51 2.74 17.21 -24.55
CA LEU A 51 1.30 17.13 -24.31
C LEU A 51 0.50 16.85 -25.59
N ASN A 52 0.91 17.38 -26.74
CA ASN A 52 0.19 17.16 -27.99
C ASN A 52 0.24 15.69 -28.42
N LYS A 53 1.39 15.02 -28.21
CA LYS A 53 1.52 13.58 -28.43
C LYS A 53 0.68 12.77 -27.45
N LEU A 54 0.67 13.14 -26.17
CA LEU A 54 -0.20 12.50 -25.17
C LEU A 54 -1.69 12.58 -25.55
N LEU A 55 -2.12 13.74 -26.05
CA LEU A 55 -3.50 13.97 -26.49
C LEU A 55 -3.84 13.28 -27.82
N SER A 56 -2.83 12.94 -28.63
CA SER A 56 -2.97 12.16 -29.86
C SER A 56 -2.97 10.65 -29.61
N GLU A 57 -3.06 10.23 -28.33
CA GLU A 57 -3.04 8.82 -27.91
C GLU A 57 -1.77 8.07 -28.31
N ASP A 58 -0.65 8.77 -28.41
CA ASP A 58 0.66 8.16 -28.64
C ASP A 58 1.02 7.26 -27.44
N VAL A 59 1.06 5.94 -27.68
CA VAL A 59 1.34 4.93 -26.66
C VAL A 59 2.74 5.12 -26.07
N THR A 60 3.71 5.53 -26.89
CA THR A 60 5.11 5.71 -26.44
C THR A 60 5.24 6.92 -25.53
N GLU A 61 4.50 8.01 -25.79
CA GLU A 61 4.51 9.18 -24.93
C GLU A 61 3.74 8.91 -23.62
N LEU A 62 2.68 8.10 -23.66
CA LEU A 62 1.97 7.66 -22.46
C LEU A 62 2.84 6.80 -21.54
N GLU A 63 3.58 5.83 -22.10
CA GLU A 63 4.56 5.02 -21.35
C GLU A 63 5.69 5.90 -20.77
N LYS A 64 6.12 6.91 -21.52
CA LYS A 64 7.13 7.87 -21.05
C LYS A 64 6.62 8.71 -19.87
N LEU A 65 5.35 9.13 -19.89
CA LEU A 65 4.70 9.80 -18.76
C LEU A 65 4.64 8.88 -17.55
N ASP A 66 4.18 7.64 -17.71
CA ASP A 66 4.11 6.62 -16.66
C ASP A 66 5.47 6.43 -15.99
N GLN A 67 6.53 6.27 -16.81
CA GLN A 67 7.88 6.07 -16.31
C GLN A 67 8.46 7.31 -15.62
N ALA A 68 8.19 8.50 -16.15
CA ALA A 68 8.57 9.75 -15.49
C ALA A 68 7.93 9.87 -14.11
N CYS A 69 6.67 9.49 -13.96
CA CYS A 69 5.97 9.55 -12.68
C CYS A 69 6.45 8.48 -11.68
N LYS A 70 6.80 7.27 -12.15
CA LYS A 70 7.31 6.16 -11.33
C LYS A 70 8.75 6.36 -10.85
N GLU A 71 9.65 6.77 -11.74
CA GLU A 71 11.07 6.81 -11.45
C GLU A 71 11.58 8.19 -11.06
N TRP A 72 10.98 9.25 -11.62
CA TRP A 72 11.48 10.61 -11.47
C TRP A 72 10.60 11.49 -10.60
N GLY A 73 9.29 11.24 -10.56
CA GLY A 73 8.31 12.10 -9.91
C GLY A 73 8.23 13.53 -10.47
N PHE A 74 9.04 13.84 -11.49
CA PHE A 74 9.25 15.13 -12.11
C PHE A 74 9.36 14.93 -13.62
N PHE A 75 8.83 15.89 -14.38
CA PHE A 75 9.01 15.98 -15.82
C PHE A 75 8.89 17.42 -16.31
N GLN A 76 9.44 17.72 -17.48
CA GLN A 76 9.19 18.98 -18.18
C GLN A 76 8.08 18.77 -19.20
N LEU A 77 7.09 19.66 -19.23
CA LEU A 77 5.96 19.59 -20.15
C LEU A 77 6.14 20.62 -21.27
N ILE A 78 6.27 20.15 -22.51
CA ILE A 78 6.35 20.98 -23.72
C ILE A 78 5.06 20.85 -24.53
N ASN A 79 4.88 21.74 -25.51
CA ASN A 79 3.70 21.74 -26.39
C ASN A 79 2.39 21.70 -25.59
N HIS A 80 2.38 22.38 -24.44
CA HIS A 80 1.34 22.31 -23.41
C HIS A 80 0.05 23.06 -23.77
N GLY A 81 -0.09 23.61 -24.98
CA GLY A 81 -1.31 24.27 -25.44
C GLY A 81 -1.66 25.63 -24.80
N VAL A 82 -1.10 25.97 -23.64
CA VAL A 82 -1.29 27.30 -23.02
C VAL A 82 -0.74 28.40 -23.93
N ASN A 83 -1.56 29.42 -24.20
CA ASN A 83 -1.18 30.53 -25.06
C ASN A 83 0.09 31.24 -24.52
N PRO A 84 1.15 31.40 -25.33
CA PRO A 84 2.38 32.07 -24.90
C PRO A 84 2.16 33.46 -24.30
N SER A 85 1.17 34.23 -24.77
CA SER A 85 0.89 35.55 -24.23
C SER A 85 0.41 35.50 -22.78
N ILE A 86 -0.36 34.47 -22.39
CA ILE A 86 -0.80 34.27 -20.99
C ILE A 86 0.41 33.99 -20.10
N VAL A 87 1.32 33.14 -20.57
CA VAL A 87 2.55 32.80 -19.83
C VAL A 87 3.45 34.02 -19.67
N GLU A 88 3.71 34.76 -20.75
CA GLU A 88 4.58 35.95 -20.72
C GLU A 88 3.98 37.11 -19.92
N ASN A 89 2.66 37.34 -20.02
CA ASN A 89 1.97 38.32 -19.18
C ASN A 89 2.09 37.95 -17.69
N MET A 90 1.92 36.68 -17.35
CA MET A 90 2.06 36.22 -15.97
C MET A 90 3.50 36.39 -15.46
N LYS A 91 4.51 36.04 -16.26
CA LYS A 91 5.93 36.27 -15.92
C LYS A 91 6.21 37.74 -15.67
N LYS A 92 5.73 38.62 -16.56
CA LYS A 92 5.90 40.06 -16.46
C LYS A 92 5.26 40.61 -15.20
N ASP A 93 3.97 40.33 -14.99
CA ASP A 93 3.21 40.88 -13.86
C ASP A 93 3.79 40.43 -12.51
N ILE A 94 4.19 39.15 -12.38
CA ILE A 94 4.79 38.65 -11.14
C ILE A 94 6.18 39.22 -10.91
N LYS A 95 6.98 39.37 -11.96
CA LYS A 95 8.27 40.04 -11.85
C LYS A 95 8.10 41.48 -11.38
N GLU A 96 7.20 42.24 -12.01
CA GLU A 96 6.88 43.63 -11.62
C GLU A 96 6.35 43.71 -10.18
N PHE A 97 5.45 42.81 -9.79
CA PHE A 97 4.91 42.76 -8.43
C PHE A 97 6.00 42.48 -7.37
N LEU A 98 6.87 41.48 -7.60
CA LEU A 98 7.91 41.12 -6.64
C LEU A 98 9.02 42.17 -6.53
N THR A 99 9.20 43.01 -7.56
CA THR A 99 10.17 44.13 -7.55
C THR A 99 9.58 45.46 -7.11
N LEU A 100 8.30 45.53 -6.75
CA LEU A 100 7.70 46.73 -6.16
C LEU A 100 8.50 47.22 -4.94
N PRO A 101 8.57 48.54 -4.70
CA PRO A 101 9.14 49.09 -3.48
C PRO A 101 8.50 48.50 -2.23
N MET A 102 9.29 48.29 -1.17
CA MET A 102 8.79 47.68 0.06
C MET A 102 7.64 48.45 0.72
N GLY A 103 7.61 49.78 0.59
CA GLY A 103 6.48 50.59 1.05
C GLY A 103 5.15 50.16 0.44
N GLU A 104 5.15 49.76 -0.83
CA GLU A 104 3.97 49.27 -1.55
C GLU A 104 3.68 47.80 -1.25
N LYS A 105 4.70 46.94 -1.13
CA LYS A 105 4.54 45.52 -0.83
C LYS A 105 4.05 45.25 0.59
N LYS A 106 4.35 46.13 1.54
CA LYS A 106 3.98 45.99 2.96
C LYS A 106 2.47 45.81 3.17
N GLN A 107 1.64 46.37 2.30
CA GLN A 107 0.18 46.18 2.39
C GLN A 107 -0.27 44.73 2.14
N PHE A 108 0.59 43.90 1.55
CA PHE A 108 0.31 42.50 1.29
C PHE A 108 1.05 41.55 2.24
N TRP A 109 1.72 42.08 3.27
CA TRP A 109 2.44 41.24 4.23
C TRP A 109 1.50 40.23 4.90
N GLN A 110 2.03 39.06 5.23
CA GLN A 110 1.35 38.08 6.07
C GLN A 110 1.03 38.68 7.45
N THR A 111 0.03 38.13 8.11
CA THR A 111 -0.22 38.38 9.54
C THR A 111 0.17 37.12 10.31
N PRO A 112 0.48 37.20 11.62
CA PRO A 112 0.79 36.00 12.41
C PRO A 112 -0.30 34.92 12.34
N GLU A 113 -1.55 35.30 12.02
CA GLU A 113 -2.70 34.42 11.92
C GLU A 113 -2.99 33.91 10.49
N GLU A 114 -2.30 34.39 9.46
CA GLU A 114 -2.56 34.08 8.04
C GLU A 114 -1.29 33.62 7.31
N LEU A 115 -1.38 32.49 6.60
CA LEU A 115 -0.30 32.01 5.71
C LEU A 115 -0.25 32.77 4.36
N GLU A 116 -1.35 33.42 3.95
CA GLU A 116 -1.43 34.13 2.67
C GLU A 116 -0.82 35.53 2.75
N GLY A 117 -0.12 35.93 1.69
CA GLY A 117 0.56 37.23 1.57
C GLY A 117 2.05 37.11 1.30
N PHE A 118 2.74 38.24 1.40
CA PHE A 118 4.20 38.37 1.28
C PHE A 118 4.87 38.03 2.62
N GLY A 119 5.87 37.16 2.60
CA GLY A 119 6.65 36.76 3.78
C GLY A 119 7.39 35.44 3.54
N GLN A 120 7.38 34.54 4.54
CA GLN A 120 7.87 33.16 4.43
C GLN A 120 6.82 32.19 4.99
N LEU A 121 6.96 30.91 4.68
CA LEU A 121 6.13 29.83 5.20
C LEU A 121 7.01 28.88 6.01
N PHE A 122 6.40 28.10 6.91
CA PHE A 122 7.09 27.06 7.71
C PHE A 122 8.15 27.59 8.67
N VAL A 123 8.02 28.85 9.13
CA VAL A 123 8.84 29.38 10.23
C VAL A 123 8.07 29.13 11.54
N VAL A 124 8.49 28.14 12.32
CA VAL A 124 7.75 27.67 13.50
C VAL A 124 8.43 27.99 14.82
N SER A 125 9.69 28.44 14.80
CA SER A 125 10.42 28.89 15.99
C SER A 125 11.37 30.06 15.68
N GLU A 126 11.72 30.86 16.70
CA GLU A 126 12.67 31.98 16.56
C GLU A 126 14.12 31.50 16.37
N ASP A 127 14.43 30.29 16.84
CA ASP A 127 15.77 29.68 16.75
C ASP A 127 16.02 28.96 15.40
N GLN A 128 14.99 28.85 14.57
CA GLN A 128 15.04 28.15 13.28
C GLN A 128 15.97 28.88 12.28
N LYS A 129 16.71 28.08 11.49
CA LYS A 129 17.45 28.62 10.34
C LYS A 129 16.49 28.99 9.20
N LEU A 130 16.61 30.22 8.73
CA LEU A 130 15.75 30.80 7.70
C LEU A 130 16.25 30.48 6.29
N GLU A 131 15.32 30.57 5.33
CA GLU A 131 15.59 30.42 3.91
C GLU A 131 16.02 31.77 3.31
N TRP A 132 16.94 31.77 2.34
CA TRP A 132 17.37 32.94 1.59
C TRP A 132 16.42 33.23 0.42
N ALA A 133 15.15 33.47 0.73
CA ALA A 133 14.12 33.76 -0.24
C ALA A 133 13.01 34.63 0.36
N ASP A 134 12.34 35.37 -0.51
CA ASP A 134 11.03 35.95 -0.23
C ASP A 134 9.98 35.20 -1.04
N LEU A 135 8.78 35.00 -0.48
CA LEU A 135 7.66 34.43 -1.22
C LEU A 135 6.39 35.26 -1.08
N PHE A 136 5.50 35.09 -2.06
CA PHE A 136 4.10 35.47 -1.95
C PHE A 136 3.23 34.22 -2.09
N PHE A 137 2.41 33.91 -1.08
CA PHE A 137 1.50 32.76 -1.11
C PHE A 137 0.04 33.20 -1.17
N ILE A 138 -0.77 32.58 -2.02
CA ILE A 138 -2.20 32.91 -2.14
C ILE A 138 -3.05 31.75 -2.65
N ASN A 139 -4.27 31.63 -2.11
CA ASN A 139 -5.29 30.74 -2.62
C ASN A 139 -6.04 31.39 -3.80
N ILE A 140 -6.12 30.69 -4.93
CA ILE A 140 -6.74 31.18 -6.17
C ILE A 140 -8.09 30.52 -6.42
N LEU A 141 -8.18 29.21 -6.20
CA LEU A 141 -9.39 28.42 -6.40
C LEU A 141 -9.72 27.56 -5.16
N PRO A 142 -11.02 27.36 -4.87
CA PRO A 142 -12.17 27.97 -5.54
C PRO A 142 -12.31 29.48 -5.23
N LYS A 143 -13.02 30.26 -6.07
CA LYS A 143 -13.02 31.74 -5.99
C LYS A 143 -13.47 32.29 -4.63
N ASN A 144 -14.39 31.60 -3.96
CA ASN A 144 -14.89 31.93 -2.62
C ASN A 144 -13.85 31.75 -1.50
N THR A 145 -12.68 31.19 -1.79
CA THR A 145 -11.58 31.00 -0.84
C THR A 145 -10.52 32.09 -0.91
N ARG A 146 -10.61 32.97 -1.90
CA ARG A 146 -9.62 34.03 -2.10
C ARG A 146 -9.62 34.98 -0.90
N ASN A 147 -8.44 35.30 -0.40
CA ASN A 147 -8.30 36.19 0.74
C ASN A 147 -8.90 37.59 0.40
N PRO A 148 -9.93 38.05 1.15
CA PRO A 148 -10.64 39.29 0.85
C PRO A 148 -9.80 40.55 1.14
N ARG A 149 -8.73 40.42 1.94
CA ARG A 149 -7.77 41.51 2.21
C ARG A 149 -6.79 41.69 1.06
N LEU A 150 -6.29 40.60 0.49
CA LEU A 150 -5.20 40.60 -0.48
C LEU A 150 -5.70 40.76 -1.92
N PHE A 151 -6.66 39.92 -2.33
CA PHE A 151 -7.05 39.79 -3.74
C PHE A 151 -7.56 41.11 -4.36
N PRO A 152 -8.40 41.92 -3.68
CA PRO A 152 -8.88 43.20 -4.22
C PRO A 152 -7.80 44.28 -4.35
N ARG A 153 -6.63 44.12 -3.73
CA ARG A 153 -5.54 45.10 -3.78
C ARG A 153 -4.63 44.93 -5.00
N PHE A 154 -4.69 43.79 -5.69
CA PHE A 154 -3.94 43.63 -6.94
C PHE A 154 -4.46 44.58 -8.01
N PRO A 155 -3.60 45.11 -8.89
CA PRO A 155 -4.02 45.80 -10.09
C PRO A 155 -4.98 44.94 -10.92
N GLN A 156 -5.96 45.58 -11.57
CA GLN A 156 -6.97 44.86 -12.37
C GLN A 156 -6.32 43.94 -13.42
N GLN A 157 -5.29 44.44 -14.12
CA GLN A 157 -4.55 43.67 -15.11
C GLN A 157 -3.92 42.39 -14.54
N LEU A 158 -3.30 42.48 -13.36
CA LEU A 158 -2.71 41.32 -12.68
C LEU A 158 -3.80 40.32 -12.27
N ARG A 159 -4.96 40.79 -11.79
CA ARG A 159 -6.09 39.90 -11.48
C ARG A 159 -6.57 39.15 -12.71
N ASP A 160 -6.74 39.84 -13.83
CA ASP A 160 -7.23 39.24 -15.08
C ASP A 160 -6.23 38.21 -15.61
N ASN A 161 -4.93 38.55 -15.62
CA ASN A 161 -3.87 37.63 -16.04
C ASN A 161 -3.75 36.41 -15.10
N LEU A 162 -3.88 36.63 -13.79
CA LEU A 162 -3.89 35.57 -12.78
C LEU A 162 -5.08 34.63 -12.97
N GLU A 163 -6.28 35.15 -13.27
CA GLU A 163 -7.46 34.34 -13.57
C GLU A 163 -7.28 33.51 -14.85
N ASN A 164 -6.76 34.12 -15.91
CA ASN A 164 -6.49 33.42 -17.18
C ASN A 164 -5.45 32.31 -16.99
N TYR A 165 -4.32 32.62 -16.34
CA TYR A 165 -3.27 31.65 -16.06
C TYR A 165 -3.76 30.51 -15.15
N SER A 166 -4.47 30.84 -14.07
CA SER A 166 -5.09 29.86 -13.16
C SER A 166 -6.00 28.88 -13.89
N SER A 167 -6.83 29.37 -14.80
CA SER A 167 -7.75 28.57 -15.61
C SER A 167 -7.01 27.60 -16.53
N GLU A 168 -5.99 28.09 -17.25
CA GLU A 168 -5.21 27.27 -18.18
C GLU A 168 -4.39 26.19 -17.45
N VAL A 169 -3.74 26.55 -16.35
CA VAL A 169 -2.96 25.59 -15.54
C VAL A 169 -3.85 24.58 -14.82
N LYS A 170 -5.08 24.98 -14.43
CA LYS A 170 -6.10 24.03 -13.94
C LYS A 170 -6.44 23.00 -15.02
N LYS A 171 -6.70 23.42 -16.26
CA LYS A 171 -7.01 22.50 -17.37
C LYS A 171 -5.85 21.53 -17.59
N LEU A 172 -4.61 22.04 -17.63
CA LEU A 172 -3.41 21.22 -17.73
C LEU A 172 -3.32 20.15 -16.63
N CYS A 173 -3.53 20.53 -15.37
CA CYS A 173 -3.49 19.60 -14.26
C CYS A 173 -4.49 18.45 -14.45
N LEU A 174 -5.74 18.78 -14.81
CA LEU A 174 -6.78 17.77 -15.03
C LEU A 174 -6.44 16.83 -16.18
N THR A 175 -5.98 17.38 -17.31
CA THR A 175 -5.55 16.58 -18.46
C THR A 175 -4.40 15.64 -18.09
N ILE A 176 -3.39 16.12 -17.35
CA ILE A 176 -2.26 15.29 -16.92
C ILE A 176 -2.73 14.14 -16.01
N ILE A 177 -3.62 14.42 -15.05
CA ILE A 177 -4.16 13.41 -14.13
C ILE A 177 -5.00 12.37 -14.87
N GLU A 178 -5.78 12.78 -15.86
CA GLU A 178 -6.53 11.87 -16.73
C GLU A 178 -5.59 10.93 -17.49
N ARG A 179 -4.52 11.47 -18.12
CA ARG A 179 -3.51 10.64 -18.80
C ARG A 179 -2.76 9.71 -17.84
N MET A 180 -2.49 10.17 -16.63
CA MET A 180 -1.90 9.37 -15.56
C MET A 180 -2.79 8.18 -15.16
N ALA A 181 -4.11 8.36 -15.09
CA ALA A 181 -5.05 7.29 -14.78
C ALA A 181 -5.09 6.23 -15.90
N ILE A 182 -5.11 6.66 -17.16
CA ILE A 182 -5.05 5.77 -18.34
C ILE A 182 -3.74 4.97 -18.32
N ALA A 183 -2.60 5.61 -18.03
CA ALA A 183 -1.31 4.94 -17.89
C ALA A 183 -1.30 3.88 -16.76
N LEU A 184 -1.98 4.18 -15.65
CA LEU A 184 -2.16 3.26 -14.52
C LEU A 184 -3.18 2.14 -14.80
N LYS A 185 -3.86 2.16 -15.95
CA LYS A 185 -4.87 1.19 -16.37
C LYS A 185 -6.06 1.11 -15.40
N ILE A 186 -6.47 2.27 -14.89
CA ILE A 186 -7.68 2.45 -14.07
C ILE A 186 -8.64 3.39 -14.77
N GLU A 187 -9.90 3.40 -14.35
CA GLU A 187 -10.87 4.33 -14.92
C GLU A 187 -10.48 5.77 -14.58
N PRO A 188 -10.49 6.72 -15.54
CA PRO A 188 -10.00 8.08 -15.30
C PRO A 188 -10.65 8.80 -14.13
N ASN A 189 -11.95 8.57 -13.92
CA ASN A 189 -12.71 9.13 -12.83
C ASN A 189 -12.20 8.69 -11.44
N GLU A 190 -11.55 7.54 -11.31
CA GLU A 190 -10.99 7.07 -10.03
C GLU A 190 -9.88 7.96 -9.46
N LEU A 191 -9.21 8.78 -10.29
CA LEU A 191 -8.29 9.82 -9.84
C LEU A 191 -8.85 11.22 -10.06
N VAL A 192 -9.51 11.43 -11.20
CA VAL A 192 -10.08 12.72 -11.56
C VAL A 192 -11.12 13.14 -10.53
N ASP A 193 -12.02 12.29 -10.04
CA ASP A 193 -13.08 12.70 -9.10
C ASP A 193 -12.53 13.18 -7.74
N TYR A 194 -11.43 12.59 -7.26
CA TYR A 194 -10.74 13.08 -6.05
C TYR A 194 -10.19 14.49 -6.23
N VAL A 195 -9.85 14.87 -7.46
CA VAL A 195 -9.21 16.14 -7.80
C VAL A 195 -10.20 17.15 -8.42
N PHE A 196 -11.29 16.69 -9.06
CA PHE A 196 -12.11 17.44 -10.00
C PHE A 196 -13.31 18.13 -9.36
N GLU A 197 -14.07 17.43 -8.52
CA GLU A 197 -15.34 17.95 -7.98
C GLU A 197 -15.13 19.22 -7.14
N ASP A 198 -13.94 19.38 -6.54
CA ASP A 198 -13.63 20.51 -5.67
C ASP A 198 -12.12 20.89 -5.67
N LEU A 199 -11.51 21.00 -6.85
CA LEU A 199 -10.09 21.37 -6.96
C LEU A 199 -9.77 22.67 -6.21
N CYS A 200 -8.85 22.59 -5.26
CA CYS A 200 -8.24 23.75 -4.64
C CYS A 200 -6.91 24.06 -5.35
N GLN A 201 -6.71 25.34 -5.67
CA GLN A 201 -5.49 25.82 -6.32
C GLN A 201 -4.91 26.96 -5.49
N SER A 202 -3.62 26.87 -5.21
CA SER A 202 -2.84 27.93 -4.57
C SER A 202 -1.57 28.19 -5.36
N MET A 203 -1.02 29.39 -5.25
CA MET A 203 0.21 29.78 -5.91
C MET A 203 1.23 30.30 -4.92
N ARG A 204 2.51 29.95 -5.15
CA ARG A 204 3.66 30.51 -4.47
C ARG A 204 4.55 31.20 -5.50
N TRP A 205 4.69 32.51 -5.38
CA TRP A 205 5.61 33.32 -6.19
C TRP A 205 6.89 33.49 -5.41
N ASN A 206 7.99 32.96 -5.91
CA ASN A 206 9.27 32.95 -5.22
C ASN A 206 10.22 33.97 -5.82
N TYR A 207 10.89 34.73 -4.96
CA TYR A 207 12.00 35.60 -5.29
C TYR A 207 13.24 35.17 -4.49
N TYR A 208 14.29 34.76 -5.20
CA TYR A 208 15.55 34.34 -4.62
C TYR A 208 16.62 35.38 -4.96
N PRO A 209 16.98 36.31 -4.06
CA PRO A 209 18.01 37.31 -4.31
C PRO A 209 19.40 36.68 -4.45
N PRO A 210 20.34 37.33 -5.15
CA PRO A 210 21.74 36.90 -5.13
C PRO A 210 22.31 36.93 -3.71
N CYS A 211 23.24 36.02 -3.41
CA CYS A 211 23.90 35.93 -2.11
C CYS A 211 25.42 35.96 -2.27
N PRO A 212 26.19 36.69 -1.44
CA PRO A 212 27.66 36.68 -1.50
C PRO A 212 28.29 35.35 -1.06
N GLN A 213 27.54 34.49 -0.36
CA GLN A 213 27.99 33.18 0.13
C GLN A 213 26.96 32.10 -0.23
N PRO A 214 26.66 31.87 -1.53
CA PRO A 214 25.58 31.00 -1.97
C PRO A 214 25.72 29.56 -1.49
N GLU A 215 26.95 29.09 -1.27
CA GLU A 215 27.27 27.76 -0.74
C GLU A 215 26.87 27.57 0.73
N ASN A 216 26.62 28.66 1.46
CA ASN A 216 26.29 28.64 2.89
C ASN A 216 24.80 28.91 3.17
N VAL A 217 23.99 29.14 2.13
CA VAL A 217 22.55 29.43 2.26
C VAL A 217 21.72 28.53 1.36
N ILE A 218 20.43 28.41 1.64
CA ILE A 218 19.50 27.68 0.79
C ILE A 218 18.31 28.56 0.44
N GLY A 219 17.81 28.46 -0.79
CA GLY A 219 16.65 29.25 -1.21
C GLY A 219 15.34 28.67 -0.69
N ILE A 220 15.21 27.35 -0.72
CA ILE A 220 14.13 26.62 -0.05
C ILE A 220 14.67 25.28 0.41
N ASN A 221 14.34 24.89 1.64
CA ASN A 221 14.80 23.65 2.23
C ASN A 221 14.35 22.41 1.43
N PRO A 222 15.09 21.29 1.51
CA PRO A 222 14.65 20.02 0.97
C PRO A 222 13.26 19.59 1.47
N HIS A 223 12.32 19.39 0.55
CA HIS A 223 10.93 19.01 0.86
C HIS A 223 10.27 18.24 -0.29
N SER A 224 9.14 17.58 -0.01
CA SER A 224 8.15 17.17 -1.03
C SER A 224 6.90 18.06 -0.96
N ASP A 225 6.16 18.12 -2.08
CA ASP A 225 4.95 18.93 -2.16
C ASP A 225 3.75 18.18 -1.59
N ALA A 226 3.01 18.79 -0.66
CA ALA A 226 1.82 18.18 -0.06
C ALA A 226 0.62 18.00 -1.00
N GLY A 227 0.63 18.59 -2.21
CA GLY A 227 -0.50 18.56 -3.14
C GLY A 227 -0.66 17.24 -3.88
N ALA A 228 -1.52 17.23 -4.90
CA ALA A 228 -1.58 16.15 -5.89
C ALA A 228 -0.56 16.41 -7.02
N LEU A 229 -0.58 17.62 -7.60
CA LEU A 229 0.30 17.98 -8.70
C LEU A 229 0.73 19.44 -8.60
N THR A 230 2.02 19.69 -8.80
CA THR A 230 2.58 21.05 -8.88
C THR A 230 2.99 21.33 -10.32
N ILE A 231 2.62 22.51 -10.81
CA ILE A 231 3.04 23.02 -12.13
C ILE A 231 3.84 24.29 -11.89
N LEU A 232 5.14 24.21 -12.13
CA LEU A 232 6.12 25.27 -11.90
C LEU A 232 6.46 25.97 -13.22
N LEU A 233 6.31 27.29 -13.20
CA LEU A 233 6.80 28.19 -14.25
C LEU A 233 8.04 28.93 -13.75
N GLN A 234 9.15 28.75 -14.44
CA GLN A 234 10.34 29.55 -14.22
C GLN A 234 10.24 30.87 -15.00
N VAL A 235 10.37 32.00 -14.29
CA VAL A 235 10.10 33.35 -14.82
C VAL A 235 11.31 33.95 -15.53
N ASN A 236 12.53 33.61 -15.09
CA ASN A 236 13.77 34.06 -15.71
C ASN A 236 14.74 32.87 -15.95
N GLU A 237 15.84 33.10 -16.67
CA GLU A 237 16.77 32.04 -17.07
C GLU A 237 17.69 31.53 -15.94
N THR A 238 17.59 32.11 -14.74
CA THR A 238 18.44 31.76 -13.60
C THR A 238 18.08 30.37 -13.07
N GLU A 239 19.03 29.43 -13.15
CA GLU A 239 18.88 28.07 -12.63
C GLU A 239 18.85 28.05 -11.09
N GLY A 240 18.35 26.96 -10.50
CA GLY A 240 18.37 26.81 -9.03
C GLY A 240 17.57 25.64 -8.47
N LEU A 241 16.57 25.13 -9.20
CA LEU A 241 15.82 23.94 -8.80
C LEU A 241 16.73 22.70 -8.85
N GLN A 242 16.69 21.90 -7.79
CA GLN A 242 17.35 20.60 -7.71
C GLN A 242 16.36 19.56 -7.17
N ILE A 243 16.40 18.35 -7.73
CA ILE A 243 15.60 17.21 -7.27
C ILE A 243 16.51 16.10 -6.75
N LYS A 244 16.02 15.30 -5.81
CA LYS A 244 16.77 14.20 -5.22
C LYS A 244 16.47 12.89 -5.96
N LYS A 245 17.47 12.35 -6.66
CA LYS A 245 17.38 11.07 -7.37
C LYS A 245 18.52 10.16 -6.91
N ASP A 246 18.19 8.96 -6.46
CA ASP A 246 19.16 7.94 -6.00
C ASP A 246 20.17 8.49 -4.96
N GLY A 247 19.65 9.26 -4.00
CA GLY A 247 20.44 9.89 -2.93
C GLY A 247 21.25 11.11 -3.36
N LYS A 248 21.11 11.56 -4.61
CA LYS A 248 21.90 12.64 -5.21
C LYS A 248 21.03 13.82 -5.64
N TRP A 249 21.54 15.04 -5.45
CA TRP A 249 20.91 16.27 -5.93
C TRP A 249 21.23 16.52 -7.39
N ILE A 250 20.20 16.48 -8.23
CA ILE A 250 20.27 16.66 -9.68
C ILE A 250 19.68 18.04 -10.05
N PRO A 251 20.44 18.92 -10.74
CA PRO A 251 19.92 20.21 -11.19
C PRO A 251 18.88 20.03 -12.30
N VAL A 252 17.81 20.82 -12.23
CA VAL A 252 16.78 20.90 -13.27
C VAL A 252 16.98 22.20 -14.03
N LYS A 253 17.26 22.09 -15.32
CA LYS A 253 17.32 23.22 -16.26
C LYS A 253 16.02 23.29 -17.06
N PRO A 254 15.12 24.25 -16.77
CA PRO A 254 13.87 24.36 -17.50
C PRO A 254 14.13 24.69 -18.98
N LEU A 255 13.40 24.01 -19.86
CA LEU A 255 13.39 24.28 -21.29
C LEU A 255 12.63 25.58 -21.59
N PRO A 256 12.98 26.29 -22.68
CA PRO A 256 12.16 27.39 -23.17
C PRO A 256 10.73 26.92 -23.44
N ASN A 257 9.73 27.74 -23.05
CA ASN A 257 8.31 27.44 -23.22
C ASN A 257 7.88 26.07 -22.65
N ALA A 258 8.45 25.70 -21.49
CA ALA A 258 8.06 24.50 -20.76
C ALA A 258 7.62 24.83 -19.33
N PHE A 259 6.77 23.97 -18.79
CA PHE A 259 6.53 23.89 -17.34
C PHE A 259 7.35 22.73 -16.76
N VAL A 260 7.81 22.86 -15.52
CA VAL A 260 8.26 21.71 -14.74
C VAL A 260 7.07 21.22 -13.93
N VAL A 261 6.77 19.94 -14.00
CA VAL A 261 5.62 19.32 -13.32
C VAL A 261 6.12 18.25 -12.38
N ASN A 262 5.55 18.17 -11.17
CA ASN A 262 5.87 17.10 -10.23
C ASN A 262 4.67 16.54 -9.49
N VAL A 263 4.80 15.27 -9.13
CA VAL A 263 3.87 14.50 -8.31
C VAL A 263 4.02 14.97 -6.85
N GLY A 264 2.91 15.29 -6.21
CA GLY A 264 2.86 15.61 -4.79
C GLY A 264 2.46 14.40 -3.94
N ASP A 265 2.62 14.53 -2.63
CA ASP A 265 2.34 13.51 -1.62
C ASP A 265 0.92 12.92 -1.75
N MET A 266 -0.09 13.75 -2.01
CA MET A 266 -1.48 13.26 -2.14
C MET A 266 -1.67 12.37 -3.35
N LEU A 267 -0.97 12.63 -4.45
CA LEU A 267 -1.04 11.77 -5.62
C LEU A 267 -0.19 10.50 -5.42
N GLU A 268 0.91 10.56 -4.67
CA GLU A 268 1.61 9.34 -4.21
C GLU A 268 0.68 8.45 -3.35
N ILE A 269 -0.09 9.03 -2.43
CA ILE A 269 -1.08 8.31 -1.61
C ILE A 269 -2.16 7.68 -2.49
N LEU A 270 -2.80 8.48 -3.37
CA LEU A 270 -3.87 8.01 -4.25
C LEU A 270 -3.39 6.87 -5.17
N THR A 271 -2.17 6.99 -5.70
CA THR A 271 -1.58 5.97 -6.58
C THR A 271 -0.99 4.77 -5.82
N ASN A 272 -1.24 4.65 -4.52
CA ASN A 272 -0.70 3.60 -3.66
C ASN A 272 0.84 3.47 -3.75
N GLY A 273 1.53 4.59 -3.93
CA GLY A 273 2.98 4.65 -4.01
C GLY A 273 3.56 4.29 -5.38
N ILE A 274 2.73 4.09 -6.41
CA ILE A 274 3.23 3.79 -7.76
C ILE A 274 3.94 5.01 -8.34
N TYR A 275 3.29 6.18 -8.29
CA TYR A 275 3.92 7.44 -8.63
C TYR A 275 4.57 8.06 -7.40
N ARG A 276 5.75 8.62 -7.58
CA ARG A 276 6.61 9.05 -6.48
C ARG A 276 6.59 10.57 -6.37
N SER A 277 6.20 11.10 -5.21
CA SER A 277 6.56 12.47 -4.86
C SER A 277 8.04 12.50 -4.54
N ILE A 278 8.78 13.51 -5.00
CA ILE A 278 10.25 13.53 -4.87
C ILE A 278 10.70 14.76 -4.08
N GLU A 279 11.66 14.52 -3.20
CA GLU A 279 12.31 15.57 -2.42
C GLU A 279 13.07 16.51 -3.37
N HIS A 280 12.84 17.80 -3.24
CA HIS A 280 13.42 18.83 -4.07
C HIS A 280 13.77 20.07 -3.24
N ARG A 281 14.69 20.88 -3.75
CA ARG A 281 15.16 22.12 -3.10
C ARG A 281 15.44 23.19 -4.16
N ALA A 282 15.62 24.43 -3.72
CA ALA A 282 16.12 25.50 -4.58
C ALA A 282 17.38 26.12 -3.97
N THR A 283 18.39 26.26 -4.80
CA THR A 283 19.70 26.80 -4.47
C THR A 283 19.81 28.26 -4.89
N ILE A 284 20.78 28.95 -4.29
CA ILE A 284 21.06 30.36 -4.52
C ILE A 284 22.35 30.48 -5.33
N ASN A 285 22.49 31.57 -6.08
CA ASN A 285 23.72 31.95 -6.77
C ASN A 285 24.13 33.37 -6.34
N SER A 286 25.35 33.77 -6.68
CA SER A 286 25.91 35.07 -6.30
C SER A 286 25.67 36.20 -7.30
N GLU A 287 25.11 35.91 -8.47
CA GLU A 287 25.12 36.83 -9.60
C GLU A 287 23.76 37.48 -9.85
N LYS A 288 22.69 36.68 -9.87
CA LYS A 288 21.37 37.11 -10.34
C LYS A 288 20.24 36.51 -9.54
N GLU A 289 19.16 37.26 -9.41
CA GLU A 289 17.95 36.76 -8.80
C GLU A 289 17.32 35.61 -9.60
N ARG A 290 16.67 34.67 -8.93
CA ARG A 290 15.81 33.68 -9.55
C ARG A 290 14.36 33.96 -9.19
N ILE A 291 13.46 33.86 -10.18
CA ILE A 291 12.02 34.04 -9.96
C ILE A 291 11.27 32.82 -10.50
N SER A 292 10.30 32.32 -9.72
CA SER A 292 9.46 31.19 -10.14
C SER A 292 8.04 31.29 -9.58
N ILE A 293 7.09 30.69 -10.28
CA ILE A 293 5.68 30.60 -9.90
C ILE A 293 5.35 29.11 -9.78
N ALA A 294 5.12 28.62 -8.56
CA ALA A 294 4.64 27.28 -8.31
C ALA A 294 3.12 27.30 -8.15
N THR A 295 2.40 26.54 -8.96
CA THR A 295 0.94 26.38 -8.86
C THR A 295 0.62 24.99 -8.33
N PHE A 296 0.07 24.91 -7.12
CA PHE A 296 -0.25 23.67 -6.44
C PHE A 296 -1.72 23.31 -6.63
N HIS A 297 -1.97 22.06 -7.00
CA HIS A 297 -3.30 21.49 -7.21
C HIS A 297 -3.56 20.42 -6.16
N ARG A 298 -4.67 20.52 -5.45
CA ARG A 298 -5.01 19.59 -4.35
C ARG A 298 -6.51 19.35 -4.24
N PRO A 299 -6.93 18.22 -3.67
CA PRO A 299 -8.32 18.01 -3.24
C PRO A 299 -8.77 19.04 -2.19
N ARG A 300 -10.09 19.14 -1.98
CA ARG A 300 -10.69 20.00 -0.94
C ARG A 300 -10.38 19.46 0.46
N GLY A 301 -10.28 20.38 1.43
CA GLY A 301 -9.89 20.05 2.80
C GLY A 301 -10.74 19.00 3.51
N ASN A 302 -12.03 18.90 3.22
CA ASN A 302 -12.95 17.95 3.86
C ASN A 302 -12.98 16.56 3.18
N ARG A 303 -12.25 16.35 2.08
CA ARG A 303 -12.16 15.04 1.42
C ARG A 303 -11.24 14.13 2.22
N GLU A 304 -11.64 12.88 2.37
CA GLU A 304 -10.74 11.81 2.79
C GLU A 304 -10.05 11.22 1.56
N ILE A 305 -8.73 11.04 1.64
CA ILE A 305 -7.91 10.42 0.61
C ILE A 305 -7.22 9.17 1.15
N GLY A 306 -6.92 8.23 0.26
CA GLY A 306 -6.16 7.01 0.53
C GLY A 306 -5.86 6.30 -0.79
N PRO A 307 -5.20 5.13 -0.76
CA PRO A 307 -4.96 4.34 -1.96
C PRO A 307 -6.24 4.10 -2.77
N THR A 308 -6.20 4.40 -4.07
CA THR A 308 -7.31 4.11 -4.99
C THR A 308 -7.56 2.60 -5.00
N PRO A 309 -8.81 2.14 -4.80
CA PRO A 309 -9.12 0.72 -4.63
C PRO A 309 -8.62 -0.18 -5.76
N SER A 310 -8.71 0.26 -7.02
CA SER A 310 -8.21 -0.49 -8.18
C SER A 310 -6.68 -0.65 -8.21
N LEU A 311 -5.93 0.15 -7.45
CA LEU A 311 -4.47 0.09 -7.32
C LEU A 311 -4.00 -0.67 -6.07
N VAL A 312 -4.93 -1.24 -5.31
CA VAL A 312 -4.65 -2.15 -4.19
C VAL A 312 -4.97 -3.58 -4.65
N THR A 313 -3.93 -4.42 -4.75
CA THR A 313 -4.02 -5.81 -5.25
C THR A 313 -3.40 -6.80 -4.27
N SER A 314 -3.50 -8.10 -4.55
CA SER A 314 -2.84 -9.16 -3.77
C SER A 314 -1.32 -9.02 -3.77
N GLU A 315 -0.76 -8.51 -4.87
CA GLU A 315 0.66 -8.28 -5.06
C GLU A 315 1.08 -6.90 -4.51
N ARG A 316 0.12 -5.97 -4.34
CA ARG A 316 0.37 -4.61 -3.86
C ARG A 316 -0.66 -4.19 -2.81
N ALA A 317 -0.37 -4.52 -1.56
CA ALA A 317 -1.17 -4.08 -0.42
C ALA A 317 -1.22 -2.54 -0.31
N ALA A 318 -2.19 -2.03 0.43
CA ALA A 318 -2.29 -0.61 0.73
C ALA A 318 -1.04 -0.14 1.49
N SER A 319 -0.32 0.83 0.95
CA SER A 319 0.91 1.40 1.52
C SER A 319 0.66 2.66 2.34
N PHE A 320 -0.56 3.20 2.34
CA PHE A 320 -0.94 4.43 3.02
C PHE A 320 -2.28 4.28 3.75
N LYS A 321 -2.38 4.90 4.93
CA LYS A 321 -3.62 5.05 5.69
C LYS A 321 -4.51 6.08 4.99
N ARG A 322 -5.83 5.97 5.23
CA ARG A 322 -6.77 7.02 4.83
C ARG A 322 -6.64 8.23 5.75
N ILE A 323 -6.73 9.44 5.20
CA ILE A 323 -6.61 10.69 5.96
C ILE A 323 -7.49 11.79 5.35
N VAL A 324 -8.05 12.67 6.18
CA VAL A 324 -8.72 13.90 5.73
C VAL A 324 -7.68 14.92 5.28
N VAL A 325 -7.88 15.52 4.12
CA VAL A 325 -6.92 16.47 3.49
C VAL A 325 -6.57 17.63 4.42
N ALA A 326 -7.54 18.19 5.14
CA ALA A 326 -7.31 19.28 6.10
C ALA A 326 -6.39 18.84 7.26
N ASP A 327 -6.53 17.61 7.74
CA ASP A 327 -5.68 17.06 8.79
C ASP A 327 -4.25 16.84 8.29
N TYR A 328 -4.08 16.36 7.04
CA TYR A 328 -2.76 16.25 6.40
C TYR A 328 -2.09 17.63 6.32
N TYR A 329 -2.78 18.64 5.81
CA TYR A 329 -2.21 19.99 5.71
C TYR A 329 -1.95 20.63 7.07
N LYS A 330 -2.78 20.37 8.08
CA LYS A 330 -2.53 20.84 9.45
C LYS A 330 -1.23 20.26 9.99
N ALA A 331 -1.01 18.97 9.79
CA ALA A 331 0.25 18.31 10.13
C ALA A 331 1.43 18.87 9.33
N PHE A 332 1.24 19.13 8.03
CA PHE A 332 2.27 19.64 7.12
C PHE A 332 2.72 21.07 7.46
N PHE A 333 1.79 21.98 7.77
CA PHE A 333 2.14 23.38 8.10
C PHE A 333 2.53 23.59 9.57
N SER A 334 2.33 22.62 10.45
CA SER A 334 2.70 22.70 11.86
C SER A 334 4.18 22.40 12.16
N ARG A 335 4.99 22.14 11.13
CA ARG A 335 6.38 21.70 11.24
C ARG A 335 7.28 22.45 10.26
N GLU A 336 8.59 22.37 10.50
CA GLU A 336 9.60 22.82 9.54
C GLU A 336 9.57 21.97 8.26
N LEU A 337 9.93 22.57 7.12
CA LEU A 337 10.12 21.84 5.87
C LEU A 337 11.36 20.94 5.99
N GLN A 338 11.13 19.66 6.27
CA GLN A 338 12.18 18.66 6.39
C GLN A 338 11.80 17.37 5.64
N GLY A 339 12.33 17.25 4.42
CA GLY A 339 12.22 16.04 3.59
C GLY A 339 10.77 15.59 3.37
N LYS A 340 10.50 14.31 3.61
CA LYS A 340 9.19 13.66 3.43
C LYS A 340 8.44 13.34 4.74
N SER A 341 8.81 13.99 5.84
CA SER A 341 8.34 13.61 7.18
C SER A 341 6.81 13.59 7.36
N CYS A 342 6.06 14.34 6.55
CA CYS A 342 4.59 14.34 6.59
C CYS A 342 3.97 13.12 5.88
N LEU A 343 4.55 12.68 4.77
CA LEU A 343 4.09 11.51 4.05
C LEU A 343 4.34 10.23 4.86
N ASP A 344 5.44 10.17 5.62
CA ASP A 344 5.76 9.05 6.50
C ASP A 344 4.74 8.85 7.63
N PHE A 345 4.05 9.92 8.06
CA PHE A 345 2.99 9.83 9.08
C PHE A 345 1.77 9.05 8.59
N VAL A 346 1.45 9.14 7.29
CA VAL A 346 0.32 8.42 6.69
C VAL A 346 0.75 7.13 6.00
N ARG A 347 2.05 6.89 5.86
CA ARG A 347 2.57 5.63 5.35
C ARG A 347 2.22 4.52 6.35
N ILE A 348 1.69 3.44 5.81
CA ILE A 348 1.51 2.21 6.57
C ILE A 348 2.91 1.66 6.82
N GLN A 349 3.33 1.67 8.09
CA GLN A 349 4.58 1.04 8.49
C GLN A 349 4.36 -0.48 8.43
N ASN A 350 4.78 -1.07 7.31
CA ASN A 350 4.98 -2.50 7.22
C ASN A 350 6.19 -2.84 8.10
N GLU A 351 5.97 -3.19 9.36
CA GLU A 351 7.06 -3.70 10.19
C GLU A 351 7.48 -5.05 9.59
N ILE A 352 8.77 -5.17 9.24
CA ILE A 352 9.35 -6.48 8.97
C ILE A 352 9.24 -7.25 10.28
N VAL A 353 8.36 -8.24 10.32
CA VAL A 353 8.24 -9.08 11.51
C VAL A 353 9.56 -9.83 11.68
N PRO A 354 10.26 -9.69 12.81
CA PRO A 354 11.50 -10.40 13.04
C PRO A 354 11.28 -11.91 12.95
N CYS A 355 12.28 -12.64 12.46
CA CYS A 355 12.22 -14.10 12.45
C CYS A 355 12.17 -14.64 13.89
N VAL A 356 11.07 -15.30 14.22
CA VAL A 356 10.78 -15.79 15.57
C VAL A 356 11.72 -16.96 15.91
N GLN A 357 12.14 -17.76 14.94
CA GLN A 357 13.13 -18.82 15.12
C GLN A 357 14.47 -18.28 15.56
N GLU A 358 14.91 -17.10 15.08
CA GLU A 358 16.14 -16.46 15.56
C GLU A 358 15.92 -15.80 16.92
N LEU A 359 14.74 -15.23 17.16
CA LEU A 359 14.37 -14.68 18.47
C LEU A 359 14.38 -15.78 19.56
N ALA A 360 13.88 -16.97 19.25
CA ALA A 360 13.83 -18.12 20.16
C ALA A 360 15.21 -18.70 20.50
N LYS A 361 16.26 -18.40 19.72
CA LYS A 361 17.65 -18.77 20.05
C LYS A 361 18.28 -17.84 21.08
N GLN A 362 17.73 -16.64 21.26
CA GLN A 362 18.22 -15.68 22.24
C GLN A 362 17.77 -16.09 23.66
N PRO A 363 18.52 -15.72 24.72
CA PRO A 363 18.15 -16.02 26.10
C PRO A 363 17.02 -15.09 26.59
N ILE A 364 15.87 -15.12 25.92
CA ILE A 364 14.70 -14.32 26.25
C ILE A 364 13.89 -14.99 27.36
N THR A 365 13.75 -14.31 28.50
CA THR A 365 12.86 -14.76 29.60
C THR A 365 11.46 -14.18 29.49
N LYS A 366 11.30 -13.10 28.71
CA LYS A 366 10.03 -12.42 28.45
C LYS A 366 9.87 -12.19 26.95
N VAL A 367 8.69 -12.47 26.42
CA VAL A 367 8.37 -12.21 25.00
C VAL A 367 8.21 -10.71 24.75
N PRO A 368 8.61 -10.18 23.57
CA PRO A 368 8.44 -8.77 23.24
C PRO A 368 6.96 -8.37 23.24
N GLU A 369 6.68 -7.11 23.57
CA GLU A 369 5.30 -6.61 23.73
C GLU A 369 4.46 -6.75 22.46
N GLN A 370 5.09 -6.73 21.27
CA GLN A 370 4.40 -6.91 19.99
C GLN A 370 3.75 -8.30 19.85
N TYR A 371 4.24 -9.32 20.56
CA TYR A 371 3.67 -10.68 20.54
C TYR A 371 2.62 -10.91 21.63
N LEU A 372 2.59 -10.07 22.68
CA LEU A 372 1.69 -10.24 23.81
C LEU A 372 0.22 -10.10 23.40
N ARG A 373 -0.57 -11.11 23.78
CA ARG A 373 -2.03 -11.15 23.63
C ARG A 373 -2.67 -11.24 25.03
N PRO A 374 -3.19 -10.13 25.58
CA PRO A 374 -3.71 -10.11 26.95
C PRO A 374 -5.01 -10.91 27.16
N ASN A 375 -5.73 -11.25 26.07
CA ASN A 375 -7.04 -11.90 26.11
C ASN A 375 -7.05 -13.22 25.30
N ILE A 376 -6.05 -14.09 25.46
CA ILE A 376 -6.12 -15.44 24.85
C ILE A 376 -7.04 -16.30 25.71
N ASP A 377 -8.11 -16.84 25.12
CA ASP A 377 -8.90 -17.89 25.76
C ASP A 377 -7.97 -19.05 26.16
N PRO A 378 -7.90 -19.41 27.46
CA PRO A 378 -6.98 -20.43 27.92
C PRO A 378 -7.28 -21.75 27.22
N PRO A 379 -6.26 -22.55 26.87
CA PRO A 379 -6.49 -23.89 26.36
C PRO A 379 -7.32 -24.69 27.38
N LEU A 380 -8.28 -25.48 26.90
CA LEU A 380 -9.02 -26.42 27.75
C LEU A 380 -8.02 -27.30 28.50
N GLY A 381 -8.01 -27.21 29.84
CA GLY A 381 -7.12 -28.02 30.68
C GLY A 381 -7.37 -29.51 30.48
N SER A 382 -6.32 -30.32 30.64
CA SER A 382 -6.29 -31.78 30.40
C SER A 382 -7.23 -32.63 31.26
N ASN A 383 -8.09 -32.02 32.08
CA ASN A 383 -8.96 -32.70 33.05
C ASN A 383 -10.43 -32.81 32.59
N THR A 384 -10.74 -32.56 31.32
CA THR A 384 -12.08 -32.82 30.78
C THR A 384 -12.13 -34.20 30.13
N THR A 385 -12.89 -35.10 30.75
CA THR A 385 -13.31 -36.39 30.22
C THR A 385 -13.83 -36.26 28.77
N SER A 386 -13.17 -36.97 27.84
CA SER A 386 -13.47 -37.14 26.40
C SER A 386 -13.97 -35.88 25.68
N LEU A 387 -13.07 -34.93 25.37
CA LEU A 387 -13.36 -33.91 24.36
C LEU A 387 -13.71 -34.57 23.02
N PRO A 388 -14.68 -34.03 22.27
CA PRO A 388 -15.09 -34.66 21.02
C PRO A 388 -13.97 -34.50 19.98
N HIS A 389 -13.75 -35.54 19.18
CA HIS A 389 -12.68 -35.57 18.20
C HIS A 389 -13.19 -35.25 16.80
N VAL A 390 -12.34 -34.57 16.03
CA VAL A 390 -12.57 -34.32 14.60
C VAL A 390 -12.81 -35.67 13.87
N PRO A 391 -13.86 -35.80 13.04
CA PRO A 391 -14.16 -37.04 12.32
C PRO A 391 -12.99 -37.54 11.47
N ILE A 392 -12.85 -38.86 11.36
CA ILE A 392 -11.85 -39.51 10.48
C ILE A 392 -12.58 -40.03 9.25
N ILE A 393 -12.13 -39.69 8.06
CA ILE A 393 -12.71 -40.11 6.78
C ILE A 393 -11.70 -40.98 6.03
N ASP A 394 -12.16 -42.11 5.49
CA ASP A 394 -11.36 -43.01 4.67
C ASP A 394 -11.64 -42.80 3.18
N LEU A 395 -10.66 -42.26 2.44
CA LEU A 395 -10.85 -41.96 1.02
C LEU A 395 -11.09 -43.22 0.18
N ASN A 396 -10.46 -44.35 0.51
CA ASN A 396 -10.65 -45.59 -0.26
C ASN A 396 -12.10 -46.06 -0.17
N LYS A 397 -12.72 -45.93 1.00
CA LYS A 397 -14.14 -46.25 1.18
C LYS A 397 -15.06 -45.30 0.44
N LEU A 398 -14.73 -44.00 0.42
CA LEU A 398 -15.47 -43.02 -0.39
C LEU A 398 -15.41 -43.36 -1.88
N LEU A 399 -14.23 -43.77 -2.38
CA LEU A 399 -14.04 -44.15 -3.78
C LEU A 399 -14.67 -45.50 -4.12
N SER A 400 -14.88 -46.39 -3.14
CA SER A 400 -15.65 -47.63 -3.30
C SER A 400 -17.16 -47.42 -3.12
N GLU A 401 -17.63 -46.17 -3.15
CA GLU A 401 -19.05 -45.80 -3.02
C GLU A 401 -19.71 -46.29 -1.71
N ASP A 402 -18.94 -46.39 -0.63
CA ASP A 402 -19.48 -46.70 0.70
C ASP A 402 -20.43 -45.58 1.17
N VAL A 403 -21.72 -45.91 1.28
CA VAL A 403 -22.78 -44.97 1.66
C VAL A 403 -22.56 -44.45 3.09
N ILE A 404 -22.08 -45.29 4.01
CA ILE A 404 -21.86 -44.92 5.41
C ILE A 404 -20.70 -43.92 5.49
N GLU A 405 -19.62 -44.15 4.73
CA GLU A 405 -18.50 -43.21 4.72
C GLU A 405 -18.87 -41.88 4.04
N LEU A 406 -19.74 -41.91 3.01
CA LEU A 406 -20.28 -40.71 2.38
C LEU A 406 -21.15 -39.88 3.33
N GLU A 407 -22.04 -40.51 4.10
CA GLU A 407 -22.83 -39.85 5.15
C GLU A 407 -21.96 -39.27 6.26
N LYS A 408 -20.87 -39.96 6.59
CA LYS A 408 -19.88 -39.50 7.57
C LYS A 408 -19.13 -38.26 7.07
N LEU A 409 -18.76 -38.22 5.78
CA LEU A 409 -18.19 -37.03 5.14
C LEU A 409 -19.17 -35.85 5.19
N ASP A 410 -20.42 -36.09 4.81
CA ASP A 410 -21.49 -35.08 4.83
C ASP A 410 -21.69 -34.49 6.23
N HIS A 411 -21.77 -35.37 7.23
CA HIS A 411 -21.88 -34.99 8.64
C HIS A 411 -20.66 -34.19 9.13
N ALA A 412 -19.44 -34.61 8.76
CA ALA A 412 -18.23 -33.88 9.12
C ALA A 412 -18.23 -32.46 8.54
N CYS A 413 -18.60 -32.29 7.27
CA CYS A 413 -18.64 -30.97 6.64
C CYS A 413 -19.74 -30.05 7.22
N LYS A 414 -20.88 -30.61 7.63
CA LYS A 414 -22.00 -29.87 8.25
C LYS A 414 -21.73 -29.45 9.70
N GLU A 415 -21.30 -30.41 10.52
CA GLU A 415 -21.26 -30.25 11.98
C GLU A 415 -19.88 -29.88 12.52
N TRP A 416 -18.83 -30.14 11.74
CA TRP A 416 -17.44 -29.94 12.17
C TRP A 416 -16.67 -28.98 11.30
N GLY A 417 -16.96 -28.90 10.00
CA GLY A 417 -16.16 -28.15 9.02
C GLY A 417 -14.72 -28.64 8.86
N PHE A 418 -14.34 -29.69 9.60
CA PHE A 418 -13.02 -30.27 9.72
C PHE A 418 -13.13 -31.80 9.76
N PHE A 419 -12.19 -32.49 9.14
CA PHE A 419 -12.02 -33.94 9.25
C PHE A 419 -10.55 -34.35 9.03
N GLN A 420 -10.16 -35.54 9.46
CA GLN A 420 -8.88 -36.15 9.13
C GLN A 420 -9.07 -37.17 8.03
N LEU A 421 -8.33 -37.06 6.93
CA LEU A 421 -8.40 -37.96 5.79
C LEU A 421 -7.27 -38.99 5.83
N ILE A 422 -7.63 -40.27 5.95
CA ILE A 422 -6.72 -41.42 5.86
C ILE A 422 -6.87 -42.11 4.52
N ASN A 423 -5.90 -42.98 4.19
CA ASN A 423 -5.90 -43.74 2.92
C ASN A 423 -6.07 -42.83 1.69
N HIS A 424 -5.51 -41.62 1.77
CA HIS A 424 -5.73 -40.50 0.85
C HIS A 424 -5.09 -40.65 -0.55
N GLY A 425 -4.52 -41.81 -0.87
CA GLY A 425 -3.93 -42.10 -2.19
C GLY A 425 -2.58 -41.42 -2.50
N VAL A 426 -2.23 -40.30 -1.85
CA VAL A 426 -0.92 -39.65 -2.02
C VAL A 426 0.22 -40.58 -1.55
N ASN A 427 1.25 -40.73 -2.39
CA ASN A 427 2.38 -41.63 -2.14
C ASN A 427 3.06 -41.32 -0.78
N PRO A 428 3.16 -42.28 0.15
CA PRO A 428 3.76 -42.07 1.47
C PRO A 428 5.21 -41.55 1.42
N SER A 429 6.02 -42.03 0.47
CA SER A 429 7.39 -41.55 0.28
C SER A 429 7.45 -40.10 -0.17
N LEU A 430 6.48 -39.64 -0.98
CA LEU A 430 6.39 -38.22 -1.37
C LEU A 430 6.04 -37.35 -0.17
N VAL A 431 5.08 -37.78 0.67
CA VAL A 431 4.71 -37.07 1.90
C VAL A 431 5.91 -36.97 2.84
N GLU A 432 6.63 -38.06 3.06
CA GLU A 432 7.81 -38.09 3.93
C GLU A 432 8.97 -37.26 3.38
N ASN A 433 9.21 -37.31 2.07
CA ASN A 433 10.20 -36.46 1.42
C ASN A 433 9.85 -34.98 1.54
N MET A 434 8.57 -34.62 1.42
CA MET A 434 8.12 -33.24 1.60
C MET A 434 8.31 -32.77 3.05
N LYS A 435 7.98 -33.62 4.04
CA LYS A 435 8.25 -33.36 5.46
C LYS A 435 9.73 -33.06 5.69
N ARG A 436 10.60 -33.94 5.19
CA ARG A 436 12.06 -33.78 5.31
C ARG A 436 12.55 -32.49 4.64
N SER A 437 12.13 -32.23 3.40
CA SER A 437 12.61 -31.06 2.65
C SER A 437 12.18 -29.73 3.29
N VAL A 438 10.97 -29.62 3.85
CA VAL A 438 10.54 -28.41 4.57
C VAL A 438 11.24 -28.27 5.91
N GLN A 439 11.44 -29.37 6.64
CA GLN A 439 12.24 -29.35 7.87
C GLN A 439 13.67 -28.89 7.61
N GLU A 440 14.32 -29.40 6.56
CA GLU A 440 15.65 -29.00 6.12
C GLU A 440 15.68 -27.51 5.73
N PHE A 441 14.67 -27.03 5.00
CA PHE A 441 14.55 -25.62 4.64
C PHE A 441 14.54 -24.69 5.87
N PHE A 442 13.72 -24.97 6.88
CA PHE A 442 13.69 -24.14 8.09
C PHE A 442 14.98 -24.24 8.93
N ASN A 443 15.72 -25.35 8.79
CA ASN A 443 17.02 -25.55 9.43
C ASN A 443 18.17 -24.83 8.70
N LEU A 444 17.94 -24.30 7.49
CA LEU A 444 18.96 -23.53 6.78
C LEU A 444 19.39 -22.29 7.60
N PRO A 445 20.66 -21.87 7.47
CA PRO A 445 21.13 -20.61 8.01
C PRO A 445 20.28 -19.43 7.53
N MET A 446 20.17 -18.40 8.37
CA MET A 446 19.35 -17.23 8.03
C MET A 446 19.81 -16.53 6.75
N GLU A 447 21.12 -16.47 6.50
CA GLU A 447 21.67 -15.90 5.26
C GLU A 447 21.16 -16.62 4.00
N GLU A 448 20.95 -17.93 4.07
CA GLU A 448 20.39 -18.70 2.96
C GLU A 448 18.88 -18.53 2.85
N LYS A 449 18.16 -18.34 3.97
CA LYS A 449 16.71 -18.07 3.96
C LYS A 449 16.38 -16.66 3.47
N LYS A 450 17.27 -15.67 3.69
CA LYS A 450 17.09 -14.27 3.27
C LYS A 450 16.85 -14.10 1.77
N GLN A 451 17.41 -14.96 0.92
CA GLN A 451 17.14 -14.88 -0.53
C GLN A 451 15.69 -15.19 -0.89
N PHE A 452 14.92 -15.79 0.03
CA PHE A 452 13.50 -16.08 -0.14
C PHE A 452 12.61 -15.07 0.59
N TRP A 453 13.16 -14.01 1.20
CA TRP A 453 12.32 -13.04 1.94
C TRP A 453 11.23 -12.47 1.04
N SER A 454 10.04 -12.29 1.60
CA SER A 454 8.98 -11.52 0.98
C SER A 454 9.37 -10.04 0.91
N THR A 455 8.78 -9.25 0.03
CA THR A 455 8.95 -7.78 0.00
C THR A 455 7.59 -7.10 0.09
N PRO A 456 7.52 -5.79 0.40
CA PRO A 456 6.26 -5.06 0.37
C PRO A 456 5.52 -5.13 -0.99
N GLU A 457 6.26 -5.38 -2.08
CA GLU A 457 5.76 -5.54 -3.44
C GLU A 457 5.57 -7.00 -3.89
N ASP A 458 6.02 -7.98 -3.10
CA ASP A 458 5.94 -9.42 -3.38
C ASP A 458 5.77 -10.19 -2.07
N LEU A 459 4.53 -10.44 -1.68
CA LEU A 459 4.20 -11.09 -0.40
C LEU A 459 4.50 -12.60 -0.36
N GLU A 460 4.92 -13.21 -1.47
CA GLU A 460 5.40 -14.59 -1.48
C GLU A 460 6.84 -14.70 -0.95
N GLY A 461 7.13 -15.82 -0.30
CA GLY A 461 8.43 -16.12 0.30
C GLY A 461 8.39 -16.28 1.82
N PHE A 462 9.57 -16.23 2.43
CA PHE A 462 9.80 -16.36 3.87
C PHE A 462 9.52 -15.03 4.59
N GLY A 463 8.88 -15.12 5.75
CA GLY A 463 8.48 -13.96 6.54
C GLY A 463 7.20 -13.30 6.02
N HIS A 464 6.69 -12.38 6.82
CA HIS A 464 5.50 -11.60 6.49
C HIS A 464 5.64 -10.17 7.03
N PHE A 465 4.83 -9.28 6.47
CA PHE A 465 4.70 -7.91 6.90
C PHE A 465 3.34 -7.75 7.56
N LEU A 466 3.31 -7.10 8.72
CA LEU A 466 2.08 -6.78 9.44
C LEU A 466 1.92 -5.27 9.57
N VAL A 467 0.67 -4.83 9.58
CA VAL A 467 0.26 -3.43 9.65
C VAL A 467 -0.59 -3.24 10.90
N ASP A 468 -0.11 -2.43 11.86
CA ASP A 468 -0.84 -2.05 13.08
C ASP A 468 -1.51 -3.26 13.79
N GLN A 469 -0.86 -4.43 13.75
CA GLN A 469 -1.31 -5.69 14.33
C GLN A 469 -0.24 -6.27 15.25
N LYS A 470 -0.68 -6.97 16.30
CA LYS A 470 0.24 -7.77 17.13
C LYS A 470 0.81 -8.91 16.28
N PHE A 471 2.04 -9.33 16.58
CA PHE A 471 2.74 -10.36 15.83
C PHE A 471 2.39 -11.75 16.32
N ASP A 472 2.25 -12.68 15.38
CA ASP A 472 2.12 -14.10 15.68
C ASP A 472 3.48 -14.73 15.95
N TRP A 473 3.52 -15.73 16.84
CA TRP A 473 4.74 -16.48 17.18
C TRP A 473 5.02 -17.58 16.14
N ILE A 474 5.31 -17.14 14.92
CA ILE A 474 5.43 -18.00 13.73
C ILE A 474 6.37 -17.39 12.70
N ASP A 475 7.09 -18.27 11.99
CA ASP A 475 7.77 -17.94 10.74
C ASP A 475 7.06 -18.61 9.56
N PRO A 476 6.30 -17.85 8.75
CA PRO A 476 5.63 -18.38 7.58
C PRO A 476 6.53 -18.38 6.34
N PHE A 477 6.29 -19.31 5.43
CA PHE A 477 6.72 -19.26 4.04
C PHE A 477 5.51 -19.45 3.13
N THR A 478 5.19 -18.47 2.30
CA THR A 478 4.00 -18.51 1.42
C THR A 478 4.40 -18.61 -0.05
N LEU A 479 3.70 -19.42 -0.83
CA LEU A 479 3.92 -19.54 -2.27
C LEU A 479 2.65 -19.92 -3.03
N ASN A 480 2.49 -19.39 -4.24
CA ASN A 480 1.52 -19.84 -5.22
C ASN A 480 2.09 -21.03 -6.00
N THR A 481 1.33 -22.13 -6.11
CA THR A 481 1.82 -23.40 -6.68
C THR A 481 1.07 -23.85 -7.92
N LEU A 482 -0.24 -23.57 -8.01
CA LEU A 482 -1.05 -23.83 -9.21
C LEU A 482 -1.99 -22.66 -9.52
N PRO A 483 -2.32 -22.41 -10.80
CA PRO A 483 -1.73 -23.05 -11.99
C PRO A 483 -0.25 -22.67 -12.21
N LEU A 484 0.46 -23.37 -13.10
CA LEU A 484 1.93 -23.19 -13.25
C LEU A 484 2.34 -21.75 -13.59
N HIS A 485 1.53 -21.02 -14.34
CA HIS A 485 1.85 -19.66 -14.80
C HIS A 485 1.81 -18.59 -13.70
N ILE A 486 1.22 -18.89 -12.53
CA ILE A 486 1.22 -17.96 -11.39
C ILE A 486 2.38 -18.22 -10.41
N ARG A 487 3.23 -19.21 -10.68
CA ARG A 487 4.39 -19.51 -9.83
C ARG A 487 5.37 -18.35 -9.88
N ASN A 488 5.80 -17.90 -8.71
CA ASN A 488 6.74 -16.79 -8.62
C ASN A 488 8.10 -17.15 -9.28
N PRO A 489 8.50 -16.44 -10.36
CA PRO A 489 9.71 -16.73 -11.11
C PRO A 489 11.00 -16.39 -10.34
N ARG A 490 10.90 -15.60 -9.26
CA ARG A 490 12.03 -15.32 -8.36
C ARG A 490 12.30 -16.49 -7.41
N LEU A 491 11.25 -17.13 -6.89
CA LEU A 491 11.35 -18.12 -5.81
C LEU A 491 11.63 -19.53 -6.33
N PHE A 492 10.84 -20.01 -7.31
CA PHE A 492 10.93 -21.41 -7.76
C PHE A 492 12.32 -21.83 -8.26
N PRO A 493 13.05 -21.02 -9.05
CA PRO A 493 14.41 -21.34 -9.47
C PRO A 493 15.44 -21.45 -8.34
N ARG A 494 15.18 -20.82 -7.18
CA ARG A 494 16.12 -20.80 -6.05
C ARG A 494 16.01 -22.01 -5.15
N PHE A 495 14.91 -22.76 -5.20
CA PHE A 495 14.78 -23.96 -4.39
C PHE A 495 15.79 -25.03 -4.84
N PRO A 496 16.61 -25.57 -3.91
CA PRO A 496 17.53 -26.65 -4.23
C PRO A 496 16.77 -27.93 -4.60
N GLN A 497 17.41 -28.80 -5.38
CA GLN A 497 16.96 -30.18 -5.50
C GLN A 497 17.43 -30.97 -4.26
N PRO A 498 16.61 -31.90 -3.72
CA PRO A 498 15.34 -32.40 -4.25
C PRO A 498 14.08 -31.62 -3.80
N LEU A 499 14.21 -30.58 -2.96
CA LEU A 499 13.06 -29.84 -2.40
C LEU A 499 12.13 -29.33 -3.50
N ARG A 500 12.67 -28.75 -4.58
CA ARG A 500 11.84 -28.25 -5.69
C ARG A 500 11.01 -29.37 -6.32
N ALA A 501 11.61 -30.50 -6.68
CA ALA A 501 10.90 -31.62 -7.29
C ALA A 501 9.82 -32.19 -6.35
N ASN A 502 10.14 -32.32 -5.05
CA ASN A 502 9.17 -32.78 -4.05
C ASN A 502 7.98 -31.83 -3.95
N LEU A 503 8.22 -30.52 -3.87
CA LEU A 503 7.18 -29.49 -3.83
C LEU A 503 6.28 -29.53 -5.07
N GLU A 504 6.88 -29.61 -6.26
CA GLU A 504 6.14 -29.62 -7.53
C GLU A 504 5.24 -30.86 -7.65
N ASN A 505 5.76 -32.04 -7.30
CA ASN A 505 4.98 -33.29 -7.31
C ASN A 505 3.89 -33.29 -6.23
N TYR A 506 4.22 -32.86 -5.01
CA TYR A 506 3.28 -32.78 -3.89
C TYR A 506 2.12 -31.83 -4.19
N SER A 507 2.42 -30.67 -4.79
CA SER A 507 1.42 -29.70 -5.25
C SER A 507 0.41 -30.30 -6.24
N LEU A 508 0.89 -31.06 -7.23
CA LEU A 508 0.05 -31.71 -8.22
C LEU A 508 -0.85 -32.78 -7.60
N GLU A 509 -0.31 -33.61 -6.71
CA GLU A 509 -1.09 -34.65 -6.02
C GLU A 509 -2.16 -34.06 -5.11
N LEU A 510 -1.86 -32.97 -4.39
CA LEU A 510 -2.85 -32.27 -3.57
C LEU A 510 -3.93 -31.57 -4.40
N GLY A 511 -3.58 -31.05 -5.58
CA GLY A 511 -4.56 -30.49 -6.52
C GLY A 511 -5.57 -31.54 -6.97
N LYS A 512 -5.11 -32.74 -7.35
CA LYS A 512 -5.99 -33.87 -7.69
C LYS A 512 -6.85 -34.29 -6.50
N LEU A 513 -6.24 -34.46 -5.34
CA LEU A 513 -6.93 -34.86 -4.11
C LEU A 513 -8.05 -33.87 -3.75
N CYS A 514 -7.81 -32.56 -3.88
CA CYS A 514 -8.83 -31.54 -3.65
C CYS A 514 -10.05 -31.74 -4.56
N ILE A 515 -9.84 -31.95 -5.87
CA ILE A 515 -10.93 -32.17 -6.83
C ILE A 515 -11.73 -33.42 -6.46
N THR A 516 -11.04 -34.53 -6.12
CA THR A 516 -11.69 -35.75 -5.68
C THR A 516 -12.54 -35.54 -4.42
N ILE A 517 -12.04 -34.79 -3.43
CA ILE A 517 -12.81 -34.51 -2.20
C ILE A 517 -14.05 -33.66 -2.52
N ILE A 518 -13.92 -32.62 -3.35
CA ILE A 518 -15.05 -31.76 -3.74
C ILE A 518 -16.09 -32.59 -4.52
N GLU A 519 -15.66 -33.48 -5.40
CA GLU A 519 -16.57 -34.41 -6.10
C GLU A 519 -17.37 -35.26 -5.11
N ARG A 520 -16.70 -35.91 -4.13
CA ARG A 520 -17.42 -36.70 -3.11
C ARG A 520 -18.36 -35.85 -2.26
N MET A 521 -17.98 -34.62 -1.94
CA MET A 521 -18.83 -33.63 -1.25
C MET A 521 -20.10 -33.29 -2.07
N THR A 522 -20.00 -33.10 -3.38
CA THR A 522 -21.18 -32.83 -4.23
C THR A 522 -22.14 -34.02 -4.31
N ILE A 523 -21.60 -35.24 -4.40
CA ILE A 523 -22.41 -36.48 -4.37
C ILE A 523 -23.14 -36.60 -3.02
N ALA A 524 -22.46 -36.31 -1.91
CA ALA A 524 -23.06 -36.29 -0.58
C ALA A 524 -24.20 -35.25 -0.45
N LEU A 525 -24.05 -34.10 -1.11
CA LEU A 525 -25.07 -33.05 -1.22
C LEU A 525 -26.20 -33.39 -2.19
N LYS A 526 -26.12 -34.52 -2.91
CA LYS A 526 -27.09 -34.98 -3.91
C LYS A 526 -27.29 -34.01 -5.07
N ILE A 527 -26.21 -33.38 -5.50
CA ILE A 527 -26.16 -32.51 -6.69
C ILE A 527 -25.18 -33.06 -7.72
N GLU A 528 -25.32 -32.64 -8.97
CA GLU A 528 -24.41 -33.06 -10.04
C GLU A 528 -23.01 -32.45 -9.80
N PRO A 529 -21.93 -33.26 -9.74
CA PRO A 529 -20.59 -32.76 -9.42
C PRO A 529 -20.12 -31.62 -10.32
N LYS A 530 -20.53 -31.66 -11.59
CA LYS A 530 -20.19 -30.66 -12.59
C LYS A 530 -20.63 -29.24 -12.18
N GLU A 531 -21.74 -29.07 -11.46
CA GLU A 531 -22.23 -27.76 -11.03
C GLU A 531 -21.24 -27.00 -10.13
N VAL A 532 -20.39 -27.73 -9.40
CA VAL A 532 -19.38 -27.14 -8.51
C VAL A 532 -17.98 -27.24 -9.14
N LEU A 533 -17.65 -28.38 -9.76
CA LEU A 533 -16.31 -28.63 -10.31
C LEU A 533 -15.92 -27.66 -11.44
N GLU A 534 -16.89 -27.10 -12.18
CA GLU A 534 -16.64 -26.05 -13.19
C GLU A 534 -16.00 -24.76 -12.60
N LEU A 535 -16.24 -24.48 -11.32
CA LEU A 535 -15.59 -23.35 -10.62
C LEU A 535 -14.10 -23.61 -10.36
N PHE A 536 -13.69 -24.87 -10.35
CA PHE A 536 -12.33 -25.32 -10.05
C PHE A 536 -11.54 -25.77 -11.29
N GLU A 537 -12.08 -25.55 -12.50
CA GLU A 537 -11.29 -25.59 -13.73
C GLU A 537 -10.11 -24.63 -13.60
N ASN A 538 -8.89 -25.13 -13.87
CA ASN A 538 -7.64 -24.41 -13.61
C ASN A 538 -7.49 -23.94 -12.15
N LEU A 539 -7.79 -24.87 -11.22
CA LEU A 539 -7.64 -24.72 -9.77
C LEU A 539 -6.46 -23.84 -9.36
N CYS A 540 -6.77 -22.80 -8.58
CA CYS A 540 -5.75 -21.99 -7.93
C CYS A 540 -5.36 -22.63 -6.60
N GLN A 541 -4.05 -22.78 -6.39
CA GLN A 541 -3.46 -23.38 -5.20
C GLN A 541 -2.34 -22.49 -4.67
N ALA A 542 -2.33 -22.31 -3.35
CA ALA A 542 -1.23 -21.72 -2.62
C ALA A 542 -0.83 -22.63 -1.45
N MET A 543 0.43 -22.57 -1.04
CA MET A 543 0.93 -23.26 0.15
C MET A 543 1.49 -22.26 1.14
N ARG A 544 1.27 -22.53 2.43
CA ARG A 544 1.91 -21.84 3.54
C ARG A 544 2.60 -22.86 4.45
N TRP A 545 3.92 -22.79 4.51
CA TRP A 545 4.72 -23.55 5.47
C TRP A 545 4.84 -22.73 6.74
N ASN A 546 4.59 -23.35 7.88
CA ASN A 546 4.55 -22.67 9.15
C ASN A 546 5.54 -23.32 10.10
N TYR A 547 6.48 -22.53 10.60
CA TYR A 547 7.38 -22.93 11.69
C TYR A 547 7.01 -22.15 12.95
N TYR A 548 6.65 -22.87 14.01
CA TYR A 548 6.28 -22.31 15.30
C TYR A 548 7.38 -22.64 16.31
N PRO A 549 8.31 -21.71 16.63
CA PRO A 549 9.38 -21.97 17.59
C PRO A 549 8.85 -22.20 19.01
N PRO A 550 9.61 -22.86 19.90
CA PRO A 550 9.32 -22.86 21.33
C PRO A 550 9.22 -21.42 21.86
N CYS A 551 8.25 -21.18 22.74
CA CYS A 551 8.03 -19.88 23.38
C CYS A 551 8.24 -19.99 24.90
N PRO A 552 8.97 -19.06 25.55
CA PRO A 552 9.13 -19.08 27.01
C PRO A 552 7.85 -18.74 27.77
N GLN A 553 6.88 -18.07 27.12
CA GLN A 553 5.60 -17.66 27.71
C GLN A 553 4.44 -18.03 26.78
N PRO A 554 4.22 -19.34 26.50
CA PRO A 554 3.25 -19.79 25.50
C PRO A 554 1.80 -19.40 25.85
N GLU A 555 1.51 -19.12 27.13
CA GLU A 555 0.22 -18.63 27.61
C GLU A 555 -0.07 -17.17 27.22
N ASN A 556 0.94 -16.40 26.83
CA ASN A 556 0.81 -14.96 26.54
C ASN A 556 0.93 -14.63 25.04
N VAL A 557 1.15 -15.62 24.19
CA VAL A 557 1.30 -15.46 22.73
C VAL A 557 0.46 -16.49 21.99
N ILE A 558 0.25 -16.24 20.71
CA ILE A 558 -0.45 -17.16 19.81
C ILE A 558 0.46 -17.47 18.62
N GLY A 559 0.42 -18.71 18.14
CA GLY A 559 1.20 -19.12 16.98
C GLY A 559 0.57 -18.65 15.68
N LEU A 560 -0.76 -18.74 15.57
CA LEU A 560 -1.51 -18.16 14.47
C LEU A 560 -2.86 -17.71 15.03
N ASP A 561 -3.18 -16.43 14.83
CA ASP A 561 -4.40 -15.82 15.35
C ASP A 561 -5.68 -16.56 14.87
N PRO A 562 -6.79 -16.52 15.64
CA PRO A 562 -8.09 -17.04 15.23
C PRO A 562 -8.55 -16.51 13.86
N HIS A 563 -8.85 -17.42 12.93
CA HIS A 563 -9.35 -17.08 11.59
C HIS A 563 -10.16 -18.22 10.98
N SER A 564 -10.90 -17.95 9.90
CA SER A 564 -11.43 -18.96 8.98
C SER A 564 -10.75 -18.82 7.62
N ASP A 565 -10.62 -19.92 6.87
CA ASP A 565 -9.92 -19.88 5.58
C ASP A 565 -10.80 -19.26 4.49
N VAL A 566 -10.25 -18.30 3.73
CA VAL A 566 -10.97 -17.62 2.62
C VAL A 566 -11.29 -18.56 1.46
N GLY A 567 -10.45 -19.58 1.25
CA GLY A 567 -10.53 -20.51 0.11
C GLY A 567 -11.73 -21.46 0.16
N ALA A 568 -11.73 -22.46 -0.70
CA ALA A 568 -12.77 -23.50 -0.71
C ALA A 568 -12.40 -24.67 0.21
N LEU A 569 -11.19 -25.20 0.07
CA LEU A 569 -10.73 -26.36 0.82
C LEU A 569 -9.27 -26.22 1.19
N THR A 570 -8.93 -26.49 2.45
CA THR A 570 -7.55 -26.51 2.91
C THR A 570 -7.15 -27.95 3.25
N ILE A 571 -5.97 -28.35 2.78
CA ILE A 571 -5.34 -29.64 3.10
C ILE A 571 -4.08 -29.34 3.91
N LEU A 572 -4.11 -29.71 5.19
CA LEU A 572 -3.04 -29.46 6.15
C LEU A 572 -2.27 -30.76 6.44
N LEU A 573 -0.96 -30.71 6.23
CA LEU A 573 -0.01 -31.74 6.68
C LEU A 573 0.74 -31.24 7.91
N GLN A 574 0.66 -32.00 9.01
CA GLN A 574 1.55 -31.78 10.15
C GLN A 574 2.87 -32.55 9.93
N ILE A 575 4.01 -31.85 10.05
CA ILE A 575 5.32 -32.43 9.75
C ILE A 575 5.85 -33.24 10.93
N ASN A 576 5.69 -32.72 12.15
CA ASN A 576 6.15 -33.38 13.38
C ASN A 576 4.99 -33.68 14.35
N GLU A 577 5.26 -34.46 15.40
CA GLU A 577 4.23 -34.94 16.34
C GLU A 577 3.79 -33.88 17.38
N ILE A 578 4.10 -32.61 17.14
CA ILE A 578 3.80 -31.52 18.09
C ILE A 578 2.41 -30.95 17.81
N GLU A 579 1.49 -31.17 18.75
CA GLU A 579 0.14 -30.61 18.72
C GLU A 579 0.16 -29.08 18.74
N GLY A 580 -0.88 -28.45 18.19
CA GLY A 580 -1.01 -26.99 18.22
C GLY A 580 -2.23 -26.44 17.49
N LEU A 581 -2.79 -27.16 16.51
CA LEU A 581 -4.03 -26.75 15.86
C LEU A 581 -5.22 -26.88 16.82
N GLN A 582 -6.04 -25.83 16.90
CA GLN A 582 -7.31 -25.83 17.62
C GLN A 582 -8.42 -25.30 16.72
N ILE A 583 -9.60 -25.91 16.80
CA ILE A 583 -10.81 -25.47 16.08
C ILE A 583 -11.84 -24.97 17.08
N LYS A 584 -12.67 -24.01 16.68
CA LYS A 584 -13.73 -23.48 17.53
C LYS A 584 -15.04 -24.23 17.27
N LYS A 585 -15.52 -24.97 18.26
CA LYS A 585 -16.78 -25.70 18.21
C LYS A 585 -17.60 -25.41 19.47
N ASP A 586 -18.86 -25.04 19.29
CA ASP A 586 -19.80 -24.71 20.37
C ASP A 586 -19.23 -23.69 21.37
N GLY A 587 -18.55 -22.67 20.84
CA GLY A 587 -17.90 -21.60 21.62
C GLY A 587 -16.61 -22.01 22.34
N LYS A 588 -16.11 -23.24 22.13
CA LYS A 588 -14.92 -23.79 22.80
C LYS A 588 -13.81 -24.12 21.80
N TRP A 589 -12.57 -23.91 22.21
CA TRP A 589 -11.38 -24.29 21.44
C TRP A 589 -11.04 -25.76 21.67
N ILE A 590 -11.19 -26.59 20.64
CA ILE A 590 -10.95 -28.04 20.68
C ILE A 590 -9.61 -28.37 19.99
N PRO A 591 -8.68 -29.09 20.65
CA PRO A 591 -7.43 -29.50 20.03
C PRO A 591 -7.64 -30.56 18.95
N VAL A 592 -6.92 -30.41 17.83
CA VAL A 592 -6.91 -31.41 16.76
C VAL A 592 -5.65 -32.26 16.89
N LYS A 593 -5.83 -33.52 17.30
CA LYS A 593 -4.74 -34.50 17.37
C LYS A 593 -4.52 -35.14 16.02
N SER A 594 -3.42 -34.80 15.36
CA SER A 594 -3.07 -35.35 14.06
C SER A 594 -2.82 -36.85 14.14
N ILE A 595 -3.40 -37.60 13.20
CA ILE A 595 -3.15 -39.03 13.02
C ILE A 595 -1.94 -39.21 12.08
N SER A 596 -1.15 -40.24 12.34
CA SER A 596 -0.03 -40.60 11.47
C SER A 596 -0.52 -40.93 10.05
N ASN A 597 0.17 -40.42 9.03
CA ASN A 597 -0.20 -40.55 7.61
C ASN A 597 -1.64 -40.10 7.28
N ALA A 598 -2.10 -39.04 7.94
CA ALA A 598 -3.37 -38.39 7.62
C ALA A 598 -3.15 -36.91 7.25
N PHE A 599 -4.08 -36.36 6.46
CA PHE A 599 -4.21 -34.92 6.29
C PHE A 599 -5.38 -34.40 7.14
N VAL A 600 -5.24 -33.22 7.72
CA VAL A 600 -6.40 -32.49 8.26
C VAL A 600 -7.00 -31.68 7.13
N ILE A 601 -8.29 -31.84 6.88
CA ILE A 601 -9.04 -31.15 5.83
C ILE A 601 -10.03 -30.19 6.49
N ASN A 602 -10.17 -28.99 5.96
CA ASN A 602 -11.25 -28.09 6.36
C ASN A 602 -11.91 -27.36 5.21
N VAL A 603 -13.19 -27.09 5.41
CA VAL A 603 -14.03 -26.25 4.56
C VAL A 603 -13.65 -24.79 4.80
N GLY A 604 -13.47 -24.02 3.73
CA GLY A 604 -13.26 -22.58 3.79
C GLY A 604 -14.52 -21.80 3.40
N ASP A 605 -14.48 -20.49 3.60
CA ASP A 605 -15.60 -19.57 3.42
C ASP A 605 -16.19 -19.63 2.00
N THR A 606 -15.34 -19.78 0.96
CA THR A 606 -15.81 -19.91 -0.42
C THR A 606 -16.69 -21.14 -0.62
N LEU A 607 -16.35 -22.28 0.01
CA LEU A 607 -17.14 -23.49 -0.11
C LEU A 607 -18.40 -23.44 0.76
N GLU A 608 -18.38 -22.73 1.89
CA GLU A 608 -19.60 -22.41 2.65
C GLU A 608 -20.58 -21.58 1.79
N ILE A 609 -20.08 -20.59 1.04
CA ILE A 609 -20.90 -19.80 0.09
C ILE A 609 -21.48 -20.70 -1.00
N ILE A 610 -20.65 -21.50 -1.68
CA ILE A 610 -21.06 -22.40 -2.77
C ILE A 610 -22.13 -23.37 -2.29
N THR A 611 -21.95 -23.97 -1.11
CA THR A 611 -22.90 -24.93 -0.54
C THR A 611 -24.12 -24.28 0.10
N ASN A 612 -24.35 -22.97 -0.10
CA ASN A 612 -25.46 -22.22 0.49
C ASN A 612 -25.54 -22.36 2.03
N GLY A 613 -24.39 -22.43 2.70
CA GLY A 613 -24.30 -22.51 4.16
C GLY A 613 -24.55 -23.91 4.74
N ILE A 614 -24.64 -24.94 3.90
CA ILE A 614 -24.81 -26.33 4.35
C ILE A 614 -23.51 -26.82 4.99
N TYR A 615 -22.39 -26.65 4.30
CA TYR A 615 -21.08 -26.96 4.86
C TYR A 615 -20.49 -25.73 5.53
N ARG A 616 -19.83 -25.95 6.66
CA ARG A 616 -19.41 -24.87 7.56
C ARG A 616 -17.91 -24.65 7.46
N SER A 617 -17.52 -23.44 7.09
CA SER A 617 -16.19 -22.93 7.41
C SER A 617 -16.10 -22.75 8.92
N ILE A 618 -14.96 -23.05 9.56
CA ILE A 618 -14.85 -23.00 11.03
C ILE A 618 -13.62 -22.19 11.44
N GLU A 619 -13.82 -21.34 12.44
CA GLU A 619 -12.75 -20.56 13.04
C GLU A 619 -11.74 -21.50 13.71
N HIS A 620 -10.47 -21.32 13.44
CA HIS A 620 -9.39 -22.14 13.96
C HIS A 620 -8.17 -21.26 14.27
N ARG A 621 -7.27 -21.78 15.11
CA ARG A 621 -6.03 -21.08 15.53
C ARG A 621 -4.90 -22.08 15.72
N ALA A 622 -3.66 -21.59 15.80
CA ALA A 622 -2.52 -22.41 16.22
C ALA A 622 -1.92 -21.88 17.52
N ILE A 623 -1.80 -22.73 18.53
CA ILE A 623 -1.10 -22.42 19.78
C ILE A 623 0.37 -22.86 19.69
N VAL A 624 1.20 -22.27 20.57
CA VAL A 624 2.61 -22.64 20.73
C VAL A 624 2.84 -23.34 22.06
N ASN A 625 4.04 -23.89 22.25
CA ASN A 625 4.45 -24.52 23.49
C ASN A 625 5.89 -24.09 23.85
N SER A 626 6.34 -24.41 25.06
CA SER A 626 7.66 -24.02 25.55
C SER A 626 8.79 -25.03 25.31
N LYS A 627 8.48 -26.18 24.69
CA LYS A 627 9.39 -27.33 24.64
C LYS A 627 10.00 -27.56 23.27
N LYS A 628 9.19 -27.56 22.22
CA LYS A 628 9.61 -27.99 20.88
C LYS A 628 8.86 -27.25 19.78
N GLU A 629 9.56 -27.00 18.67
CA GLU A 629 8.98 -26.41 17.48
C GLU A 629 7.86 -27.27 16.90
N ARG A 630 6.82 -26.63 16.37
CA ARG A 630 5.80 -27.29 15.53
C ARG A 630 6.02 -26.86 14.09
N ILE A 631 5.85 -27.78 13.14
CA ILE A 631 5.90 -27.46 11.71
C ILE A 631 4.69 -28.04 10.98
N SER A 632 4.10 -27.26 10.09
CA SER A 632 2.99 -27.70 9.24
C SER A 632 3.02 -27.07 7.86
N ILE A 633 2.40 -27.74 6.88
CA ILE A 633 2.16 -27.23 5.52
C ILE A 633 0.65 -27.14 5.34
N ALA A 634 0.11 -25.93 5.17
CA ALA A 634 -1.27 -25.72 4.74
C ALA A 634 -1.30 -25.50 3.23
N THR A 635 -2.13 -26.25 2.51
CA THR A 635 -2.35 -26.08 1.07
C THR A 635 -3.79 -25.64 0.83
N PHE A 636 -3.95 -24.41 0.34
CA PHE A 636 -5.23 -23.76 0.13
C PHE A 636 -5.65 -23.91 -1.32
N HIS A 637 -6.91 -24.30 -1.53
CA HIS A 637 -7.50 -24.51 -2.86
C HIS A 637 -8.67 -23.56 -3.05
N ARG A 638 -8.69 -22.87 -4.21
CA ARG A 638 -9.74 -21.88 -4.52
C ARG A 638 -10.05 -21.82 -6.02
N PRO A 639 -11.26 -21.34 -6.39
CA PRO A 639 -11.56 -20.98 -7.77
C PRO A 639 -10.59 -19.92 -8.33
N GLN A 640 -10.56 -19.81 -9.66
CA GLN A 640 -9.86 -18.69 -10.31
C GLN A 640 -10.51 -17.34 -9.96
N MET A 641 -9.72 -16.27 -9.89
CA MET A 641 -10.18 -14.96 -9.43
C MET A 641 -11.35 -14.38 -10.25
N ASN A 642 -11.47 -14.75 -11.52
CA ASN A 642 -12.54 -14.29 -12.42
C ASN A 642 -13.84 -15.11 -12.32
N LYS A 643 -13.85 -16.26 -11.64
CA LYS A 643 -15.06 -17.10 -11.49
C LYS A 643 -16.00 -16.43 -10.49
N VAL A 644 -17.30 -16.43 -10.80
CA VAL A 644 -18.35 -15.94 -9.89
C VAL A 644 -18.71 -17.05 -8.92
N ILE A 645 -18.59 -16.76 -7.63
CA ILE A 645 -18.99 -17.64 -6.54
C ILE A 645 -20.33 -17.18 -5.96
N GLY A 646 -21.13 -18.14 -5.51
CA GLY A 646 -22.45 -17.94 -4.91
C GLY A 646 -23.11 -19.28 -4.64
N PRO A 647 -24.30 -19.31 -4.00
CA PRO A 647 -25.04 -20.55 -3.77
C PRO A 647 -25.26 -21.35 -5.06
N THR A 648 -24.87 -22.63 -5.07
CA THR A 648 -25.15 -23.53 -6.20
C THR A 648 -26.66 -23.61 -6.45
N PRO A 649 -27.14 -23.46 -7.69
CA PRO A 649 -28.58 -23.40 -7.99
C PRO A 649 -29.38 -24.58 -7.44
N SER A 650 -28.87 -25.81 -7.58
CA SER A 650 -29.54 -27.02 -7.06
C SER A 650 -29.63 -27.09 -5.53
N LEU A 651 -28.91 -26.23 -4.80
CA LEU A 651 -28.96 -26.12 -3.32
C LEU A 651 -29.84 -24.96 -2.83
N VAL A 652 -30.46 -24.22 -3.75
CA VAL A 652 -31.42 -23.14 -3.45
C VAL A 652 -32.83 -23.65 -3.73
N THR A 653 -33.62 -23.84 -2.67
CA THR A 653 -35.01 -24.31 -2.76
C THR A 653 -35.96 -23.32 -2.06
N ALA A 654 -37.27 -23.55 -2.16
CA ALA A 654 -38.25 -22.73 -1.43
C ALA A 654 -38.05 -22.81 0.09
N GLU A 655 -37.63 -23.98 0.60
CA GLU A 655 -37.36 -24.24 2.01
C GLU A 655 -35.95 -23.78 2.43
N ARG A 656 -35.02 -23.62 1.47
CA ARG A 656 -33.66 -23.13 1.68
C ARG A 656 -33.34 -22.03 0.66
N PRO A 657 -33.81 -20.79 0.90
CA PRO A 657 -33.50 -19.68 0.02
C PRO A 657 -31.99 -19.40 -0.01
N ALA A 658 -31.55 -18.64 -1.01
CA ALA A 658 -30.16 -18.21 -1.11
C ALA A 658 -29.76 -17.40 0.13
N LEU A 659 -28.74 -17.87 0.85
CA LEU A 659 -28.23 -17.19 2.04
C LEU A 659 -27.15 -16.17 1.71
N PHE A 660 -26.46 -16.34 0.58
CA PHE A 660 -25.31 -15.53 0.19
C PHE A 660 -25.52 -14.85 -1.17
N LYS A 661 -24.93 -13.67 -1.33
CA LYS A 661 -24.86 -12.93 -2.59
C LYS A 661 -23.86 -13.59 -3.53
N GLN A 662 -23.99 -13.31 -4.84
CA GLN A 662 -22.96 -13.64 -5.82
C GLN A 662 -21.85 -12.57 -5.84
N ILE A 663 -20.61 -13.00 -6.03
CA ILE A 663 -19.42 -12.13 -6.12
C ILE A 663 -18.34 -12.84 -6.93
N SER A 664 -17.42 -12.11 -7.59
CA SER A 664 -16.23 -12.77 -8.15
C SER A 664 -15.33 -13.30 -7.03
N ALA A 665 -14.66 -14.43 -7.25
CA ALA A 665 -13.72 -14.98 -6.27
C ALA A 665 -12.59 -13.98 -5.95
N GLY A 666 -12.15 -13.19 -6.93
CA GLY A 666 -11.16 -12.14 -6.77
C GLY A 666 -11.63 -10.98 -5.90
N ASP A 667 -12.86 -10.52 -6.07
CA ASP A 667 -13.41 -9.44 -5.24
C ASP A 667 -13.70 -9.92 -3.82
N TYR A 668 -14.14 -11.17 -3.64
CA TYR A 668 -14.29 -11.76 -2.31
C TYR A 668 -12.94 -11.88 -1.60
N PHE A 669 -11.89 -12.30 -2.33
CA PHE A 669 -10.53 -12.37 -1.81
C PHE A 669 -10.04 -10.97 -1.37
N LYS A 670 -10.20 -9.94 -2.22
CA LYS A 670 -9.87 -8.55 -1.86
C LYS A 670 -10.65 -8.05 -0.65
N LEU A 671 -11.95 -8.39 -0.58
CA LEU A 671 -12.81 -8.03 0.55
C LEU A 671 -12.32 -8.65 1.86
N TYR A 672 -11.92 -9.92 1.81
CA TYR A 672 -11.39 -10.64 2.97
C TYR A 672 -10.12 -9.95 3.52
N PHE A 673 -9.15 -9.63 2.66
CA PHE A 673 -7.86 -9.05 3.09
C PHE A 673 -7.88 -7.53 3.33
N SER A 674 -8.93 -6.82 2.90
CA SER A 674 -9.10 -5.38 3.20
C SER A 674 -9.73 -5.11 4.57
N ARG A 675 -10.25 -6.14 5.24
CA ARG A 675 -10.90 -6.03 6.55
C ARG A 675 -10.00 -6.57 7.66
N LYS A 676 -10.21 -6.08 8.88
CA LYS A 676 -9.53 -6.65 10.05
C LYS A 676 -10.02 -8.08 10.29
N PRO A 677 -9.13 -9.02 10.68
CA PRO A 677 -9.49 -10.41 10.95
C PRO A 677 -10.22 -10.52 12.30
N GLN A 678 -11.49 -10.12 12.35
CA GLN A 678 -12.35 -10.35 13.51
C GLN A 678 -13.65 -11.03 13.05
N GLU A 679 -14.00 -12.12 13.74
CA GLU A 679 -15.33 -12.74 13.83
C GLU A 679 -16.07 -12.91 12.49
N LYS A 680 -15.45 -13.56 11.50
CA LYS A 680 -16.09 -13.92 10.20
C LYS A 680 -16.83 -12.77 9.49
N GLN A 681 -16.53 -11.51 9.81
CA GLN A 681 -17.24 -10.34 9.30
C GLN A 681 -17.28 -10.26 7.76
N CYS A 682 -16.27 -10.83 7.09
CA CYS A 682 -16.26 -10.92 5.63
C CYS A 682 -17.38 -11.83 5.11
N LEU A 683 -17.43 -13.09 5.58
CA LEU A 683 -18.48 -14.05 5.21
C LEU A 683 -19.87 -13.54 5.60
N ASP A 684 -20.03 -12.92 6.77
CA ASP A 684 -21.33 -12.38 7.18
C ASP A 684 -21.81 -11.22 6.30
N SER A 685 -20.89 -10.43 5.74
CA SER A 685 -21.29 -9.37 4.79
C SER A 685 -21.77 -9.88 3.43
N MET A 686 -21.45 -11.14 3.10
CA MET A 686 -22.00 -11.83 1.95
C MET A 686 -23.43 -12.31 2.19
N ARG A 687 -23.91 -12.36 3.44
CA ARG A 687 -25.29 -12.79 3.72
C ARG A 687 -26.29 -11.82 3.11
N ILE A 688 -27.37 -12.37 2.55
CA ILE A 688 -28.53 -11.61 2.10
C ILE A 688 -29.32 -11.24 3.37
N LYS A 689 -29.49 -9.93 3.62
CA LYS A 689 -30.38 -9.47 4.69
C LYS A 689 -31.81 -9.66 4.17
N ASN A 690 -32.59 -10.48 4.85
CA ASN A 690 -34.03 -10.50 4.64
C ASN A 690 -34.59 -9.26 5.33
N ASP A 691 -35.11 -8.31 4.55
CA ASP A 691 -35.97 -7.26 5.10
C ASP A 691 -37.24 -7.95 5.60
N THR A 692 -37.33 -8.15 6.92
CA THR A 692 -38.58 -8.46 7.62
C THR A 692 -39.18 -7.19 8.20
#